data_AF-A0A1H4XF50-F1
#
_entry.id   AF-A0A1H4XF50-F1
#
_cell.length_a   1.000
_cell.length_b   1.000
_cell.length_c   1.000
_cell.angle_alpha   90.00
_cell.angle_beta   90.00
_cell.angle_gamma   90.00
#
_symmetry.space_group_name_H-M   'P 1'
#
loop_
_entity.id
_entity.type
_entity.pdbx_description
1 polymer ?
#
loop_
_entity_poly.entity_id
_entity_poly.type
_entity_poly.pdbx_seq_one_letter_code
_entity_poly.pdbx_strand_id
1 'polypeptide(L)'
;MTLAVGVSLLNGRYEITERVSPETDEGQLWAAQDTMEFVPPYLLKTWHFYDRAPDDVQRALWDAELRTLYQVRSTPGSEGSLLQLHDVGIDSEQRCFVMVFKTGGLQTLASLLARRDEHDWLSGRSSGRRELWQMLGRIAEGLALLHDQQVVHRSVSPESVFLDPGKGPESCLLGGFEWSVRLGRPTMTAPSRAGWETAPEALGDGSAFGPDADWFAFGMLVARCMLSIEHLSGTVDPMKRYRLVLDHLAKAKRKLTPQEYDFIALLIADEPMIRPKHGVEVSAVIRDIVHVLQQPSAGADGAPRHLVVIDPGNRWLQRTCLDLGLREVLQLGPADPFDPRRPEHMSGLLGFLYKDFSDGATLAPVSNRDEYILSGQSLHLLIGPARTMTGASTSWQNAFCVGTKDFFTADSTRQVDIPAGRIGFFNTRNYRQQAHVLSSASSWETLLPKIDTARERREDQERFAEFVRITNQIDILIRDAELFRCRVTDVQLAANKTVDSVKLEEVPRLNEPMSMLQLDGGMAEFLLREKHSGKPGSNLIHLCPPESETIGWQVPFTEPEWRVDDVDVPGRSATLRPETEILEPPQVGDIRVLRTKGLKGQVDLIRRRKEAIGRLSKHTYLLESLSEPGQVIMDSGPVQLPLPLPDKIVDPSKRGQIEKILGVRPIYALQGPPGTGKTHMVAWLLREILQEDPVAQILITAQAHPAVDVLRSKVEKEAFKDVPEDRRPLAIRLRRTNTDQAGDLPKDEPGSERHVTAELLGGTIRRLEDTAERHELSGIQADWLDACRTMLVELRTRDASLAKEFRELVKRSASITYSTAADGDLAALAGEVSYDWAIVEEAGKAHGFELALPLSLGHRWLLIGDPKQLPPYRIEDYQSAVSTMDETVAALERMEGLGKLLDRELLNAWRARTDEQRTQFGEYCKEWLKLFLQLHRLCSYHEHDEGLLTGQHRMHPDIGELVSQTYYDGRLEHYTRDKSTEQPHPEILHGLTAPAEIHGKAVVWLDLPAATDKPVALEDAMPKYRNMAEAHALERFLRSLRGDPNRKLELAVLSPYAQQVGHLRTRLDTPEMRRELDAAGFVLAADPRRSASDPAERRQDGFFTVDSFQGNQSKIIAVSLVRNNTKLPGDGLGFLKEPSRMNVLISRAELLLVLVGSWDFFRNQVAHVSRKQEQGDPLRHWALAVDQLEQWFDTGRAVRIQADLDGFHTT
;
A
#
# COMPACT_ATOMS: atom_id res chain seq x y z
N MET A 1 -40.40 -4.97 -10.25
CA MET A 1 -39.91 -4.12 -11.36
C MET A 1 -38.81 -4.91 -12.05
N THR A 2 -38.81 -4.95 -13.38
CA THR A 2 -37.81 -5.72 -14.14
C THR A 2 -37.11 -4.74 -15.06
N LEU A 3 -35.78 -4.65 -14.95
CA LEU A 3 -34.99 -3.82 -15.85
C LEU A 3 -35.17 -4.29 -17.30
N ALA A 4 -35.02 -3.38 -18.26
CA ALA A 4 -35.13 -3.67 -19.69
C ALA A 4 -33.76 -3.53 -20.39
N VAL A 5 -33.59 -4.25 -21.50
CA VAL A 5 -32.43 -4.07 -22.39
C VAL A 5 -32.41 -2.63 -22.91
N GLY A 6 -31.23 -2.01 -22.95
CA GLY A 6 -31.01 -0.61 -23.32
C GLY A 6 -31.11 0.39 -22.16
N VAL A 7 -31.41 -0.06 -20.93
CA VAL A 7 -31.30 0.78 -19.73
C VAL A 7 -29.83 0.91 -19.36
N SER A 8 -29.39 2.16 -19.12
CA SER A 8 -28.06 2.43 -18.59
C SER A 8 -28.12 2.65 -17.08
N LEU A 9 -27.19 2.01 -16.36
CA LEU A 9 -27.05 2.08 -14.91
C LEU A 9 -25.78 2.83 -14.50
N LEU A 10 -25.74 3.29 -13.24
CA LEU A 10 -24.60 3.97 -12.64
C LEU A 10 -24.19 5.21 -13.46
N ASN A 11 -25.10 6.19 -13.53
CA ASN A 11 -24.91 7.46 -14.26
C ASN A 11 -24.62 7.28 -15.76
N GLY A 12 -25.22 6.26 -16.39
CA GLY A 12 -25.10 6.04 -17.83
C GLY A 12 -23.89 5.20 -18.25
N ARG A 13 -23.07 4.73 -17.30
CA ARG A 13 -21.84 4.01 -17.61
C ARG A 13 -22.11 2.62 -18.20
N TYR A 14 -23.02 1.84 -17.62
CA TYR A 14 -23.25 0.45 -18.02
C TYR A 14 -24.61 0.26 -18.68
N GLU A 15 -24.62 0.01 -19.99
CA GLU A 15 -25.84 -0.25 -20.76
C GLU A 15 -26.15 -1.75 -20.80
N ILE A 16 -27.33 -2.15 -20.32
CA ILE A 16 -27.78 -3.55 -20.31
C ILE A 16 -28.02 -4.04 -21.75
N THR A 17 -27.37 -5.13 -22.14
CA THR A 17 -27.45 -5.69 -23.50
C THR A 17 -28.28 -6.98 -23.57
N GLU A 18 -28.16 -7.85 -22.58
CA GLU A 18 -28.82 -9.16 -22.56
C GLU A 18 -29.13 -9.60 -21.12
N ARG A 19 -30.12 -10.46 -20.96
CA ARG A 19 -30.44 -11.12 -19.69
C ARG A 19 -29.78 -12.49 -19.61
N VAL A 20 -29.01 -12.76 -18.55
CA VAL A 20 -28.20 -13.99 -18.43
C VAL A 20 -28.95 -15.13 -17.72
N SER A 21 -29.88 -14.83 -16.80
CA SER A 21 -30.61 -15.84 -15.99
C SER A 21 -32.10 -15.48 -15.79
N PRO A 22 -33.01 -16.48 -15.66
CA PRO A 22 -34.43 -16.26 -15.30
C PRO A 22 -34.61 -15.60 -13.91
N GLU A 23 -35.79 -15.03 -13.63
CA GLU A 23 -36.09 -14.32 -12.37
C GLU A 23 -35.92 -15.27 -11.17
N THR A 24 -34.96 -14.96 -10.29
CA THR A 24 -34.90 -15.49 -8.93
C THR A 24 -35.18 -14.36 -7.95
N ASP A 25 -35.66 -14.69 -6.76
CA ASP A 25 -35.83 -13.74 -5.65
C ASP A 25 -34.48 -13.15 -5.13
N GLU A 26 -33.36 -13.53 -5.74
CA GLU A 26 -31.97 -13.34 -5.24
C GLU A 26 -31.17 -12.30 -6.04
N GLY A 27 -31.84 -11.57 -6.94
CA GLY A 27 -31.23 -10.56 -7.80
C GLY A 27 -31.22 -10.96 -9.27
N GLN A 28 -31.12 -9.98 -10.16
CA GLN A 28 -31.14 -10.18 -11.62
C GLN A 28 -29.73 -10.09 -12.20
N LEU A 29 -29.38 -11.08 -13.03
CA LEU A 29 -28.10 -11.14 -13.75
C LEU A 29 -28.26 -10.66 -15.20
N TRP A 30 -27.44 -9.68 -15.56
CA TRP A 30 -27.47 -8.99 -16.84
C TRP A 30 -26.09 -8.97 -17.48
N ALA A 31 -26.05 -9.01 -18.81
CA ALA A 31 -24.91 -8.59 -19.58
C ALA A 31 -25.00 -7.08 -19.77
N ALA A 32 -23.89 -6.36 -19.63
CA ALA A 32 -23.85 -4.95 -19.95
C ALA A 32 -22.55 -4.55 -20.68
N GLN A 33 -22.64 -3.50 -21.47
CA GLN A 33 -21.50 -2.87 -22.12
C GLN A 33 -21.13 -1.60 -21.35
N ASP A 34 -19.84 -1.40 -21.08
CA ASP A 34 -19.36 -0.09 -20.61
C ASP A 34 -19.37 0.88 -21.79
N THR A 35 -20.06 2.00 -21.65
CA THR A 35 -20.20 3.03 -22.69
C THR A 35 -18.92 3.85 -22.89
N MET A 36 -17.99 3.79 -21.94
CA MET A 36 -16.69 4.46 -21.99
C MET A 36 -15.56 3.56 -22.51
N GLU A 37 -15.75 2.23 -22.55
CA GLU A 37 -14.73 1.28 -22.96
C GLU A 37 -15.21 0.28 -24.04
N PHE A 38 -14.42 0.07 -25.10
CA PHE A 38 -14.65 -0.98 -26.10
C PHE A 38 -14.10 -2.35 -25.62
N VAL A 39 -14.68 -2.88 -24.53
CA VAL A 39 -14.26 -4.13 -23.86
C VAL A 39 -15.38 -5.17 -23.95
N PRO A 40 -15.12 -6.50 -23.89
CA PRO A 40 -16.16 -7.52 -23.76
C PRO A 40 -17.19 -7.22 -22.65
N PRO A 41 -18.42 -7.78 -22.75
CA PRO A 41 -19.52 -7.42 -21.86
C PRO A 41 -19.23 -7.80 -20.39
N TYR A 42 -19.56 -6.88 -19.50
CA TYR A 42 -19.53 -7.07 -18.05
C TYR A 42 -20.76 -7.85 -17.58
N LEU A 43 -20.61 -8.58 -16.47
CA LEU A 43 -21.74 -9.22 -15.80
C LEU A 43 -22.25 -8.30 -14.69
N LEU A 44 -23.51 -7.89 -14.76
CA LEU A 44 -24.17 -7.06 -13.75
C LEU A 44 -25.10 -7.90 -12.90
N LYS A 45 -25.01 -7.73 -11.59
CA LYS A 45 -25.96 -8.26 -10.62
C LYS A 45 -26.72 -7.09 -10.00
N THR A 46 -28.05 -7.18 -9.98
CA THR A 46 -28.92 -6.08 -9.54
C THR A 46 -29.98 -6.54 -8.54
N TRP A 47 -30.24 -5.72 -7.52
CA TRP A 47 -31.27 -5.96 -6.50
C TRP A 47 -32.14 -4.72 -6.33
N HIS A 48 -33.46 -4.87 -6.49
CA HIS A 48 -34.38 -3.74 -6.40
C HIS A 48 -34.81 -3.46 -4.95
N PHE A 49 -34.96 -2.18 -4.65
CA PHE A 49 -35.65 -1.68 -3.46
C PHE A 49 -36.89 -0.87 -3.86
N TYR A 50 -37.87 -0.80 -2.96
CA TYR A 50 -39.21 -0.29 -3.29
C TYR A 50 -39.32 1.23 -3.13
N ASP A 51 -38.65 1.77 -2.11
CA ASP A 51 -38.68 3.19 -1.77
C ASP A 51 -37.70 4.02 -2.62
N ARG A 52 -37.68 5.34 -2.40
CA ARG A 52 -36.74 6.23 -3.11
C ARG A 52 -35.27 5.99 -2.75
N ALA A 53 -35.02 5.35 -1.62
CA ALA A 53 -33.71 4.95 -1.12
C ALA A 53 -33.86 3.56 -0.47
N PRO A 54 -32.78 2.76 -0.43
CA PRO A 54 -32.82 1.48 0.29
C PRO A 54 -33.02 1.69 1.79
N ASP A 55 -33.69 0.74 2.44
CA ASP A 55 -33.76 0.72 3.90
C ASP A 55 -32.46 0.20 4.56
N ASP A 56 -32.33 0.41 5.87
CA ASP A 56 -31.13 0.05 6.64
C ASP A 56 -30.78 -1.45 6.55
N VAL A 57 -31.79 -2.32 6.48
CA VAL A 57 -31.60 -3.78 6.44
C VAL A 57 -31.09 -4.20 5.07
N GLN A 58 -31.70 -3.68 4.01
CA GLN A 58 -31.29 -3.91 2.62
C GLN A 58 -29.86 -3.42 2.38
N ARG A 59 -29.53 -2.22 2.88
CA ARG A 59 -28.19 -1.65 2.79
C ARG A 59 -27.17 -2.52 3.54
N ALA A 60 -27.47 -2.95 4.77
CA ALA A 60 -26.56 -3.77 5.56
C ALA A 60 -26.27 -5.15 4.92
N LEU A 61 -27.27 -5.78 4.29
CA LEU A 61 -27.08 -7.04 3.56
C LEU A 61 -26.19 -6.86 2.33
N TRP A 62 -26.41 -5.79 1.57
CA TRP A 62 -25.58 -5.46 0.42
C TRP A 62 -24.14 -5.12 0.82
N ASP A 63 -23.94 -4.31 1.87
CA ASP A 63 -22.61 -4.01 2.41
C ASP A 63 -21.90 -5.26 2.95
N ALA A 64 -22.64 -6.27 3.44
CA ALA A 64 -22.09 -7.57 3.83
C ALA A 64 -21.59 -8.39 2.63
N GLU A 65 -22.37 -8.51 1.55
CA GLU A 65 -21.94 -9.20 0.32
C GLU A 65 -20.75 -8.48 -0.32
N LEU A 66 -20.83 -7.14 -0.37
CA LEU A 66 -19.79 -6.29 -0.91
C LEU A 66 -18.45 -6.50 -0.18
N ARG A 67 -18.45 -6.54 1.17
CA ARG A 67 -17.25 -6.84 1.98
C ARG A 67 -16.58 -8.15 1.58
N THR A 68 -17.35 -9.23 1.43
CA THR A 68 -16.81 -10.54 1.01
C THR A 68 -16.14 -10.43 -0.37
N LEU A 69 -16.81 -9.81 -1.33
CA LEU A 69 -16.29 -9.64 -2.69
C LEU A 69 -15.00 -8.81 -2.75
N TYR A 70 -14.87 -7.80 -1.90
CA TYR A 70 -13.63 -7.02 -1.80
C TYR A 70 -12.47 -7.83 -1.25
N GLN A 71 -12.71 -8.65 -0.23
CA GLN A 71 -11.70 -9.52 0.35
C GLN A 71 -11.21 -10.54 -0.69
N VAL A 72 -12.15 -11.13 -1.44
CA VAL A 72 -11.85 -12.02 -2.60
C VAL A 72 -10.98 -11.30 -3.62
N ARG A 73 -11.36 -10.09 -4.04
CA ARG A 73 -10.62 -9.32 -5.05
C ARG A 73 -9.21 -8.95 -4.59
N SER A 74 -9.04 -8.64 -3.32
CA SER A 74 -7.74 -8.25 -2.76
C SER A 74 -6.84 -9.42 -2.35
N THR A 75 -7.35 -10.66 -2.41
CA THR A 75 -6.58 -11.87 -2.13
C THR A 75 -5.58 -12.15 -3.27
N PRO A 76 -4.28 -12.34 -2.97
CA PRO A 76 -3.27 -12.68 -3.98
C PRO A 76 -3.66 -13.90 -4.83
N GLY A 77 -3.58 -13.76 -6.15
CA GLY A 77 -3.84 -14.85 -7.09
C GLY A 77 -5.32 -15.15 -7.38
N SER A 78 -6.27 -14.38 -6.83
CA SER A 78 -7.71 -14.61 -7.05
C SER A 78 -8.17 -14.36 -8.49
N GLU A 79 -7.48 -13.50 -9.25
CA GLU A 79 -7.86 -13.10 -10.62
C GLU A 79 -7.96 -14.27 -11.61
N GLY A 80 -7.24 -15.37 -11.37
CA GLY A 80 -7.19 -16.52 -12.26
C GLY A 80 -8.26 -17.59 -12.01
N SER A 81 -8.95 -17.52 -10.87
CA SER A 81 -9.85 -18.58 -10.39
C SER A 81 -11.18 -18.07 -9.81
N LEU A 82 -11.25 -16.80 -9.39
CA LEU A 82 -12.43 -16.18 -8.77
C LEU A 82 -12.94 -15.02 -9.62
N LEU A 83 -14.27 -14.90 -9.72
CA LEU A 83 -14.94 -13.81 -10.43
C LEU A 83 -14.68 -12.49 -9.71
N GLN A 84 -14.15 -11.50 -10.45
CA GLN A 84 -13.67 -10.25 -9.88
C GLN A 84 -14.73 -9.16 -9.93
N LEU A 85 -15.08 -8.60 -8.77
CA LEU A 85 -15.87 -7.38 -8.68
C LEU A 85 -15.10 -6.25 -9.38
N HIS A 86 -15.75 -5.49 -10.25
CA HIS A 86 -15.15 -4.40 -11.01
C HIS A 86 -15.60 -3.03 -10.50
N ASP A 87 -16.92 -2.85 -10.42
CA ASP A 87 -17.59 -1.61 -10.02
C ASP A 87 -18.82 -1.92 -9.18
N VAL A 88 -19.31 -0.94 -8.43
CA VAL A 88 -20.45 -1.08 -7.51
C VAL A 88 -21.18 0.26 -7.41
N GLY A 89 -22.47 0.24 -7.07
CA GLY A 89 -23.16 1.47 -6.71
C GLY A 89 -24.66 1.30 -6.51
N ILE A 90 -25.30 2.43 -6.23
CA ILE A 90 -26.76 2.52 -6.06
C ILE A 90 -27.32 3.39 -7.17
N ASP A 91 -28.16 2.81 -8.01
CA ASP A 91 -28.91 3.54 -9.02
C ASP A 91 -30.23 4.01 -8.42
N SER A 92 -30.30 5.30 -8.08
CA SER A 92 -31.50 5.88 -7.46
C SER A 92 -32.67 6.04 -8.43
N GLU A 93 -32.39 6.17 -9.74
CA GLU A 93 -33.42 6.31 -10.77
C GLU A 93 -34.12 4.96 -11.01
N GLN A 94 -33.33 3.90 -11.13
CA GLN A 94 -33.82 2.53 -11.32
C GLN A 94 -34.13 1.79 -10.00
N ARG A 95 -33.84 2.42 -8.87
CA ARG A 95 -34.05 1.90 -7.50
C ARG A 95 -33.45 0.51 -7.30
N CYS A 96 -32.19 0.38 -7.65
CA CYS A 96 -31.48 -0.88 -7.47
C CYS A 96 -30.04 -0.71 -7.01
N PHE A 97 -29.58 -1.68 -6.22
CA PHE A 97 -28.16 -1.92 -6.03
C PHE A 97 -27.59 -2.56 -7.29
N VAL A 98 -26.36 -2.19 -7.66
CA VAL A 98 -25.67 -2.70 -8.84
C VAL A 98 -24.28 -3.17 -8.43
N MET A 99 -23.93 -4.39 -8.83
CA MET A 99 -22.56 -4.92 -8.77
C MET A 99 -22.14 -5.32 -10.18
N VAL A 100 -20.96 -4.88 -10.61
CA VAL A 100 -20.41 -5.12 -11.94
C VAL A 100 -19.22 -6.05 -11.80
N PHE A 101 -19.16 -7.15 -12.56
CA PHE A 101 -18.09 -8.12 -12.51
C PHE A 101 -17.34 -8.19 -13.84
N LYS A 102 -16.01 -8.26 -13.77
CA LYS A 102 -15.14 -8.56 -14.91
C LYS A 102 -15.29 -10.04 -15.26
N THR A 103 -15.68 -10.32 -16.50
CA THR A 103 -15.71 -11.69 -17.02
C THR A 103 -15.18 -11.75 -18.45
N GLY A 104 -14.56 -12.88 -18.82
CA GLY A 104 -14.19 -13.18 -20.20
C GLY A 104 -15.37 -13.65 -21.05
N GLY A 105 -16.48 -14.05 -20.43
CA GLY A 105 -17.71 -14.45 -21.11
C GLY A 105 -18.86 -14.70 -20.15
N LEU A 106 -20.07 -14.77 -20.69
CA LEU A 106 -21.31 -14.85 -19.89
C LEU A 106 -21.85 -16.28 -19.76
N GLN A 107 -21.08 -17.28 -20.22
CA GLN A 107 -21.54 -18.65 -20.28
C GLN A 107 -21.29 -19.37 -18.96
N THR A 108 -22.34 -19.92 -18.35
CA THR A 108 -22.22 -20.72 -17.12
C THR A 108 -21.93 -22.19 -17.43
N LEU A 109 -21.26 -22.89 -16.52
CA LEU A 109 -21.04 -24.35 -16.63
C LEU A 109 -22.37 -25.10 -16.67
N ALA A 110 -23.41 -24.62 -15.98
CA ALA A 110 -24.76 -25.18 -16.08
C ALA A 110 -25.27 -25.20 -17.55
N SER A 111 -25.09 -24.09 -18.27
CA SER A 111 -25.51 -23.98 -19.68
C SER A 111 -24.71 -24.87 -20.64
N LEU A 112 -23.46 -25.18 -20.28
CA LEU A 112 -22.56 -26.08 -21.01
C LEU A 112 -22.89 -27.54 -20.73
N LEU A 113 -23.18 -27.90 -19.48
CA LEU A 113 -23.59 -29.26 -19.09
C LEU A 113 -24.91 -29.66 -19.78
N ALA A 114 -25.83 -28.72 -19.96
CA ALA A 114 -27.07 -28.94 -20.72
C ALA A 114 -26.80 -29.30 -22.20
N ARG A 115 -25.67 -28.87 -22.76
CA ARG A 115 -25.23 -29.10 -24.14
C ARG A 115 -23.92 -29.87 -24.21
N ARG A 116 -23.69 -30.76 -23.24
CA ARG A 116 -22.39 -31.43 -23.05
C ARG A 116 -21.84 -32.17 -24.26
N ASP A 117 -22.72 -32.63 -25.16
CA ASP A 117 -22.33 -33.38 -26.36
C ASP A 117 -21.71 -32.48 -27.45
N GLU A 118 -21.87 -31.16 -27.33
CA GLU A 118 -21.27 -30.15 -28.21
C GLU A 118 -19.83 -29.79 -27.81
N HIS A 119 -19.36 -30.26 -26.64
CA HIS A 119 -18.06 -29.90 -26.07
C HIS A 119 -17.21 -31.14 -25.79
N ASP A 120 -16.15 -31.35 -26.59
CA ASP A 120 -15.29 -32.54 -26.49
C ASP A 120 -14.70 -32.75 -25.08
N TRP A 121 -14.37 -31.67 -24.36
CA TRP A 121 -13.83 -31.72 -23.00
C TRP A 121 -14.88 -32.05 -21.91
N LEU A 122 -16.18 -31.92 -22.18
CA LEU A 122 -17.29 -32.35 -21.29
C LEU A 122 -17.92 -33.69 -21.70
N SER A 123 -17.54 -34.23 -22.87
CA SER A 123 -18.11 -35.46 -23.43
C SER A 123 -17.77 -36.74 -22.64
N GLY A 124 -16.83 -36.67 -21.69
CA GLY A 124 -16.38 -37.82 -20.89
C GLY A 124 -15.46 -38.79 -21.64
N ARG A 125 -14.97 -38.41 -22.84
CA ARG A 125 -13.98 -39.16 -23.63
C ARG A 125 -12.56 -38.93 -23.08
N SER A 126 -11.64 -39.86 -23.33
CA SER A 126 -10.24 -39.78 -22.83
C SER A 126 -9.48 -38.55 -23.31
N SER A 127 -9.80 -38.04 -24.51
CA SER A 127 -9.09 -36.92 -25.14
C SER A 127 -9.38 -35.55 -24.51
N GLY A 128 -10.47 -35.39 -23.77
CA GLY A 128 -10.90 -34.12 -23.18
C GLY A 128 -10.85 -34.07 -21.64
N ARG A 129 -10.43 -35.18 -21.00
CA ARG A 129 -10.40 -35.33 -19.54
C ARG A 129 -9.35 -34.44 -18.87
N ARG A 130 -8.24 -34.16 -19.56
CA ARG A 130 -7.17 -33.31 -19.04
C ARG A 130 -7.66 -31.88 -18.84
N GLU A 131 -8.30 -31.33 -19.86
CA GLU A 131 -8.82 -29.97 -19.88
C GLU A 131 -9.91 -29.79 -18.81
N LEU A 132 -10.76 -30.81 -18.62
CA LEU A 132 -11.76 -30.82 -17.55
C LEU A 132 -11.13 -30.79 -16.16
N TRP A 133 -10.10 -31.61 -15.91
CA TRP A 133 -9.39 -31.59 -14.62
C TRP A 133 -8.58 -30.31 -14.40
N GLN A 134 -8.06 -29.67 -15.45
CA GLN A 134 -7.44 -28.35 -15.34
C GLN A 134 -8.47 -27.28 -14.95
N MET A 135 -9.67 -27.31 -15.53
CA MET A 135 -10.79 -26.43 -15.14
C MET A 135 -11.19 -26.65 -13.67
N LEU A 136 -11.37 -27.91 -13.27
CA LEU A 136 -11.71 -28.27 -11.89
C LEU A 136 -10.60 -27.88 -10.91
N GLY A 137 -9.33 -27.97 -11.34
CA GLY A 137 -8.18 -27.49 -10.58
C GLY A 137 -8.26 -26.00 -10.26
N ARG A 138 -8.65 -25.17 -11.24
CA ARG A 138 -8.85 -23.72 -11.01
C ARG A 138 -9.97 -23.44 -10.00
N ILE A 139 -11.08 -24.19 -10.05
CA ILE A 139 -12.17 -24.06 -9.09
C ILE A 139 -11.70 -24.45 -7.69
N ALA A 140 -10.95 -25.55 -7.57
CA ALA A 140 -10.35 -25.97 -6.29
C ALA A 140 -9.35 -24.95 -5.75
N GLU A 141 -8.52 -24.35 -6.61
CA GLU A 141 -7.63 -23.24 -6.24
C GLU A 141 -8.42 -22.04 -5.73
N GLY A 142 -9.53 -21.68 -6.38
CA GLY A 142 -10.43 -20.62 -5.91
C GLY A 142 -11.01 -20.90 -4.52
N LEU A 143 -11.48 -22.13 -4.28
CA LEU A 143 -12.00 -22.53 -2.96
C LEU A 143 -10.93 -22.51 -1.88
N ALA A 144 -9.71 -22.97 -2.20
CA ALA A 144 -8.58 -22.92 -1.28
C ALA A 144 -8.28 -21.46 -0.87
N LEU A 145 -8.28 -20.53 -1.82
CA LEU A 145 -8.07 -19.10 -1.55
C LEU A 145 -9.15 -18.52 -0.61
N LEU A 146 -10.42 -18.92 -0.77
CA LEU A 146 -11.50 -18.51 0.13
C LEU A 146 -11.31 -19.07 1.54
N HIS A 147 -10.97 -20.35 1.65
CA HIS A 147 -10.76 -21.02 2.94
C HIS A 147 -9.58 -20.43 3.71
N ASP A 148 -8.50 -20.08 3.01
CA ASP A 148 -7.35 -19.37 3.59
C ASP A 148 -7.75 -18.00 4.18
N GLN A 149 -8.82 -17.39 3.66
CA GLN A 149 -9.43 -16.15 4.17
C GLN A 149 -10.57 -16.39 5.18
N GLN A 150 -10.74 -17.64 5.65
CA GLN A 150 -11.82 -18.06 6.57
C GLN A 150 -13.25 -17.84 6.01
N VAL A 151 -13.40 -17.86 4.69
CA VAL A 151 -14.68 -17.74 3.98
C VAL A 151 -15.08 -19.11 3.45
N VAL A 152 -16.28 -19.57 3.79
CA VAL A 152 -16.91 -20.78 3.24
C VAL A 152 -17.90 -20.37 2.15
N HIS A 153 -17.79 -20.91 0.95
CA HIS A 153 -18.55 -20.54 -0.25
C HIS A 153 -20.04 -20.92 -0.17
N ARG A 154 -20.36 -22.11 0.35
CA ARG A 154 -21.70 -22.70 0.56
C ARG A 154 -22.57 -22.95 -0.68
N SER A 155 -22.23 -22.39 -1.85
CA SER A 155 -23.03 -22.53 -3.08
C SER A 155 -22.23 -22.99 -4.31
N VAL A 156 -21.26 -23.90 -4.13
CA VAL A 156 -20.42 -24.41 -5.23
C VAL A 156 -21.26 -25.26 -6.17
N SER A 157 -21.56 -24.74 -7.36
CA SER A 157 -22.48 -25.36 -8.32
C SER A 157 -22.12 -24.99 -9.77
N PRO A 158 -22.60 -25.69 -10.81
CA PRO A 158 -22.38 -25.29 -12.20
C PRO A 158 -22.91 -23.90 -12.56
N GLU A 159 -23.91 -23.40 -11.85
CA GLU A 159 -24.48 -22.07 -12.00
C GLU A 159 -23.52 -20.99 -11.50
N SER A 160 -22.67 -21.34 -10.52
CA SER A 160 -21.69 -20.46 -9.91
C SER A 160 -20.35 -20.45 -10.67
N VAL A 161 -20.24 -21.13 -11.82
CA VAL A 161 -19.00 -21.24 -12.60
C VAL A 161 -19.18 -20.60 -13.96
N PHE A 162 -18.35 -19.61 -14.28
CA PHE A 162 -18.42 -18.80 -15.50
C PHE A 162 -17.23 -19.09 -16.43
N LEU A 163 -17.47 -19.11 -17.74
CA LEU A 163 -16.46 -19.40 -18.77
C LEU A 163 -16.57 -18.45 -19.96
N ASP A 164 -15.42 -18.19 -20.60
CA ASP A 164 -15.30 -17.53 -21.90
C ASP A 164 -15.42 -18.56 -23.03
N PRO A 165 -16.47 -18.47 -23.89
CA PRO A 165 -16.69 -19.42 -24.98
C PRO A 165 -15.55 -19.44 -26.00
N GLY A 166 -14.78 -18.36 -26.15
CA GLY A 166 -13.66 -18.26 -27.09
C GLY A 166 -12.33 -18.80 -26.55
N LYS A 167 -12.19 -18.95 -25.22
CA LYS A 167 -10.96 -19.44 -24.56
C LYS A 167 -11.08 -20.84 -23.96
N GLY A 168 -12.30 -21.37 -23.86
CA GLY A 168 -12.54 -22.73 -23.37
C GLY A 168 -12.29 -22.91 -21.87
N PRO A 169 -12.05 -24.15 -21.38
CA PRO A 169 -12.04 -24.49 -19.95
C PRO A 169 -10.97 -23.76 -19.11
N GLU A 170 -9.93 -23.23 -19.75
CA GLU A 170 -8.88 -22.45 -19.07
C GLU A 170 -9.34 -21.05 -18.63
N SER A 171 -10.52 -20.59 -19.05
CA SER A 171 -11.08 -19.28 -18.69
C SER A 171 -12.03 -19.32 -17.49
N CYS A 172 -12.15 -20.47 -16.84
CA CYS A 172 -13.10 -20.72 -15.77
C CYS A 172 -12.86 -19.84 -14.54
N LEU A 173 -13.93 -19.19 -14.07
CA LEU A 173 -13.97 -18.38 -12.85
C LEU A 173 -15.14 -18.84 -11.95
N LEU A 174 -14.87 -18.99 -10.66
CA LEU A 174 -15.87 -19.26 -9.64
C LEU A 174 -16.49 -17.93 -9.16
N GLY A 175 -17.81 -17.81 -9.26
CA GLY A 175 -18.65 -16.75 -8.67
C GLY A 175 -19.68 -17.36 -7.71
N GLY A 176 -20.80 -16.67 -7.47
CA GLY A 176 -21.87 -17.17 -6.57
C GLY A 176 -21.60 -16.96 -5.09
N PHE A 177 -20.94 -15.85 -4.75
CA PHE A 177 -20.49 -15.54 -3.38
C PHE A 177 -21.60 -15.06 -2.43
N GLU A 178 -22.84 -14.90 -2.90
CA GLU A 178 -23.98 -14.39 -2.09
C GLU A 178 -24.28 -15.23 -0.84
N TRP A 179 -23.96 -16.51 -0.85
CA TRP A 179 -24.18 -17.42 0.28
C TRP A 179 -22.93 -17.62 1.13
N SER A 180 -21.83 -16.96 0.78
CA SER A 180 -20.56 -17.15 1.44
C SER A 180 -20.59 -16.58 2.86
N VAL A 181 -20.02 -17.32 3.81
CA VAL A 181 -20.03 -16.96 5.24
C VAL A 181 -18.62 -16.98 5.79
N ARG A 182 -18.30 -15.97 6.61
CA ARG A 182 -17.05 -15.90 7.37
C ARG A 182 -17.19 -16.70 8.67
N LEU A 183 -16.24 -17.59 8.92
CA LEU A 183 -16.17 -18.33 10.19
C LEU A 183 -15.94 -17.34 11.35
N GLY A 184 -16.61 -17.57 12.48
CA GLY A 184 -16.50 -16.71 13.68
C GLY A 184 -17.54 -15.57 13.77
N ARG A 185 -18.43 -15.39 12.78
CA ARG A 185 -19.62 -14.54 12.91
C ARG A 185 -20.80 -15.33 13.49
N PRO A 186 -21.59 -14.78 14.43
CA PRO A 186 -22.89 -15.36 14.75
C PRO A 186 -23.77 -15.26 13.51
N THR A 187 -23.98 -16.39 12.84
CA THR A 187 -24.84 -16.46 11.67
C THR A 187 -26.27 -16.18 12.09
N MET A 188 -26.93 -15.23 11.42
CA MET A 188 -28.36 -15.42 11.19
C MET A 188 -28.45 -16.72 10.42
N THR A 189 -29.16 -17.70 10.96
CA THR A 189 -29.40 -19.00 10.34
C THR A 189 -30.13 -18.79 9.01
N ALA A 190 -29.38 -18.47 7.96
CA ALA A 190 -29.87 -18.50 6.60
C ALA A 190 -29.89 -19.99 6.21
N PRO A 191 -31.08 -20.60 6.02
CA PRO A 191 -31.18 -21.99 5.63
C PRO A 191 -30.40 -22.18 4.34
N SER A 192 -29.47 -23.14 4.32
CA SER A 192 -28.86 -23.56 3.05
C SER A 192 -29.98 -24.07 2.14
N ARG A 193 -30.01 -23.64 0.89
CA ARG A 193 -30.84 -24.29 -0.12
C ARG A 193 -30.51 -25.78 -0.14
N ALA A 194 -31.55 -26.62 -0.12
CA ALA A 194 -31.42 -28.06 -0.26
C ALA A 194 -31.16 -28.43 -1.74
N GLY A 195 -29.91 -28.25 -2.18
CA GLY A 195 -29.42 -28.40 -3.55
C GLY A 195 -28.57 -29.66 -3.77
N TRP A 196 -27.81 -29.68 -4.87
CA TRP A 196 -26.82 -30.74 -5.16
C TRP A 196 -25.59 -30.64 -4.27
N GLU A 197 -25.31 -29.43 -3.85
CA GLU A 197 -24.18 -28.95 -3.06
C GLU A 197 -24.37 -29.15 -1.54
N THR A 198 -25.58 -29.52 -1.09
CA THR A 198 -25.87 -29.69 0.34
C THR A 198 -25.24 -30.96 0.88
N ALA A 199 -24.27 -30.81 1.77
CA ALA A 199 -23.64 -31.93 2.47
C ALA A 199 -24.61 -32.60 3.47
N PRO A 200 -24.48 -33.92 3.72
CA PRO A 200 -25.39 -34.66 4.61
C PRO A 200 -25.55 -34.06 6.01
N GLU A 201 -24.47 -33.52 6.57
CA GLU A 201 -24.42 -32.90 7.89
C GLU A 201 -25.17 -31.56 7.98
N ALA A 202 -25.36 -30.87 6.85
CA ALA A 202 -26.11 -29.61 6.78
C ALA A 202 -27.64 -29.80 6.95
N LEU A 203 -28.12 -31.05 6.94
CA LEU A 203 -29.54 -31.39 7.05
C LEU A 203 -30.00 -31.68 8.50
N GLY A 204 -29.10 -31.64 9.48
CA GLY A 204 -29.40 -31.89 10.91
C GLY A 204 -29.60 -30.63 11.75
N ASP A 205 -30.20 -30.77 12.95
CA ASP A 205 -30.37 -29.68 13.92
C ASP A 205 -29.01 -29.31 14.56
N GLY A 206 -28.45 -28.16 14.15
CA GLY A 206 -27.19 -27.62 14.67
C GLY A 206 -26.05 -27.48 13.64
N SER A 207 -26.37 -27.31 12.35
CA SER A 207 -25.40 -27.26 11.25
C SER A 207 -24.31 -26.18 11.42
N ALA A 208 -23.11 -26.60 11.82
CA ALA A 208 -21.88 -25.83 11.62
C ALA A 208 -21.41 -26.07 10.18
N PHE A 209 -21.29 -25.01 9.38
CA PHE A 209 -20.74 -25.08 8.04
C PHE A 209 -19.22 -24.82 8.10
N GLY A 210 -18.43 -25.80 7.67
CA GLY A 210 -16.97 -25.69 7.57
C GLY A 210 -16.46 -25.83 6.12
N PRO A 211 -15.15 -25.63 5.89
CA PRO A 211 -14.51 -25.83 4.58
C PRO A 211 -14.77 -27.21 3.95
N ASP A 212 -14.94 -28.22 4.78
CA ASP A 212 -15.29 -29.60 4.43
C ASP A 212 -16.65 -29.75 3.72
N ALA A 213 -17.59 -28.82 3.95
CA ALA A 213 -18.86 -28.78 3.22
C ALA A 213 -18.67 -28.24 1.79
N ASP A 214 -17.78 -27.27 1.57
CA ASP A 214 -17.44 -26.80 0.23
C ASP A 214 -16.70 -27.87 -0.58
N TRP A 215 -15.83 -28.66 0.06
CA TRP A 215 -15.17 -29.78 -0.62
C TRP A 215 -16.15 -30.88 -1.02
N PHE A 216 -17.20 -31.11 -0.22
CA PHE A 216 -18.31 -31.98 -0.61
C PHE A 216 -19.05 -31.42 -1.84
N ALA A 217 -19.41 -30.14 -1.82
CA ALA A 217 -20.08 -29.47 -2.93
C ALA A 217 -19.22 -29.51 -4.21
N PHE A 218 -17.91 -29.30 -4.08
CA PHE A 218 -16.94 -29.47 -5.16
C PHE A 218 -16.90 -30.92 -5.67
N GLY A 219 -16.89 -31.92 -4.77
CA GLY A 219 -16.98 -33.34 -5.16
C GLY A 219 -18.25 -33.67 -5.94
N MET A 220 -19.38 -33.09 -5.55
CA MET A 220 -20.66 -33.22 -6.26
C MET A 220 -20.61 -32.55 -7.64
N LEU A 221 -19.96 -31.38 -7.75
CA LEU A 221 -19.69 -30.72 -9.03
C LEU A 221 -18.84 -31.61 -9.96
N VAL A 222 -17.75 -32.19 -9.44
CA VAL A 222 -16.89 -33.13 -10.18
C VAL A 222 -17.71 -34.34 -10.67
N ALA A 223 -18.53 -34.92 -9.79
CA ALA A 223 -19.39 -36.05 -10.13
C ALA A 223 -20.40 -35.70 -11.25
N ARG A 224 -20.98 -34.50 -11.22
CA ARG A 224 -21.88 -34.01 -12.28
C ARG A 224 -21.19 -33.92 -13.64
N CYS A 225 -19.99 -33.35 -13.67
CA CYS A 225 -19.17 -33.28 -14.89
C CYS A 225 -18.80 -34.68 -15.44
N MET A 226 -18.45 -35.62 -14.57
CA MET A 226 -17.88 -36.92 -14.96
C MET A 226 -18.93 -38.02 -15.24
N LEU A 227 -20.09 -38.00 -14.57
CA LEU A 227 -20.99 -39.16 -14.50
C LEU A 227 -22.30 -39.03 -15.29
N SER A 228 -22.58 -37.87 -15.90
CA SER A 228 -23.82 -37.67 -16.68
C SER A 228 -25.11 -37.79 -15.88
N ILE A 229 -25.10 -37.22 -14.68
CA ILE A 229 -26.15 -37.42 -13.67
C ILE A 229 -27.22 -36.31 -13.63
N GLU A 230 -27.22 -35.35 -14.55
CA GLU A 230 -28.18 -34.22 -14.57
C GLU A 230 -29.66 -34.64 -14.57
N HIS A 231 -29.97 -35.83 -15.09
CA HIS A 231 -31.32 -36.41 -15.08
C HIS A 231 -31.85 -36.74 -13.66
N LEU A 232 -30.98 -36.81 -12.64
CA LEU A 232 -31.37 -37.04 -11.25
C LEU A 232 -31.88 -35.77 -10.54
N SER A 233 -31.85 -34.61 -11.23
CA SER A 233 -32.31 -33.30 -10.72
C SER A 233 -33.78 -33.31 -10.26
N GLY A 234 -34.63 -34.18 -10.84
CA GLY A 234 -36.04 -34.33 -10.45
C GLY A 234 -36.29 -34.95 -9.07
N THR A 235 -35.25 -35.35 -8.33
CA THR A 235 -35.39 -35.94 -6.99
C THR A 235 -35.45 -34.84 -5.93
N VAL A 236 -36.57 -34.70 -5.21
CA VAL A 236 -36.77 -33.61 -4.21
C VAL A 236 -35.99 -33.84 -2.91
N ASP A 237 -35.66 -35.09 -2.56
CA ASP A 237 -34.92 -35.45 -1.34
C ASP A 237 -33.39 -35.46 -1.59
N PRO A 238 -32.60 -34.57 -0.93
CA PRO A 238 -31.15 -34.48 -1.08
C PRO A 238 -30.41 -35.77 -0.68
N MET A 239 -30.84 -36.46 0.38
CA MET A 239 -30.17 -37.69 0.84
C MET A 239 -30.40 -38.85 -0.12
N LYS A 240 -31.60 -38.92 -0.70
CA LYS A 240 -31.90 -39.90 -1.76
C LYS A 240 -31.08 -39.62 -3.02
N ARG A 241 -30.93 -38.34 -3.40
CA ARG A 241 -30.09 -37.91 -4.52
C ARG A 241 -28.63 -38.30 -4.30
N TYR A 242 -28.08 -38.00 -3.13
CA TYR A 242 -26.72 -38.37 -2.73
C TYR A 242 -26.46 -39.89 -2.88
N ARG A 243 -27.35 -40.74 -2.35
CA ARG A 243 -27.23 -42.20 -2.50
C ARG A 243 -27.22 -42.65 -3.96
N LEU A 244 -28.05 -42.04 -4.81
CA LEU A 244 -28.07 -42.35 -6.26
C LEU A 244 -26.77 -41.93 -6.96
N VAL A 245 -26.10 -40.86 -6.50
CA VAL A 245 -24.79 -40.47 -7.03
C VAL A 245 -23.71 -41.50 -6.66
N LEU A 246 -23.70 -41.99 -5.43
CA LEU A 246 -22.80 -43.08 -5.01
C LEU A 246 -22.98 -44.34 -5.87
N ASP A 247 -24.22 -44.71 -6.18
CA ASP A 247 -24.50 -45.85 -7.08
C ASP A 247 -23.95 -45.63 -8.50
N HIS A 248 -24.05 -44.41 -9.03
CA HIS A 248 -23.48 -44.07 -10.34
C HIS A 248 -21.96 -44.06 -10.33
N LEU A 249 -21.34 -43.54 -9.27
CA LEU A 249 -19.89 -43.56 -9.08
C LEU A 249 -19.36 -44.99 -9.03
N ALA A 250 -20.03 -45.87 -8.25
CA ALA A 250 -19.69 -47.29 -8.17
C ALA A 250 -19.77 -48.01 -9.54
N LYS A 251 -20.78 -47.67 -10.36
CA LYS A 251 -20.92 -48.19 -11.73
C LYS A 251 -19.85 -47.63 -12.69
N ALA A 252 -19.32 -46.44 -12.42
CA ALA A 252 -18.31 -45.78 -13.23
C ALA A 252 -16.86 -46.20 -12.91
N LYS A 253 -16.64 -47.11 -11.94
CA LYS A 253 -15.32 -47.61 -11.53
C LYS A 253 -14.46 -48.19 -12.67
N ARG A 254 -15.06 -48.61 -13.78
CA ARG A 254 -14.36 -49.11 -14.99
C ARG A 254 -14.02 -48.01 -16.00
N LYS A 255 -14.61 -46.82 -15.87
CA LYS A 255 -14.44 -45.67 -16.78
C LYS A 255 -13.45 -44.64 -16.22
N LEU A 256 -13.38 -44.50 -14.90
CA LEU A 256 -12.44 -43.64 -14.18
C LEU A 256 -11.14 -44.38 -13.88
N THR A 257 -10.02 -43.64 -13.80
CA THR A 257 -8.79 -44.18 -13.23
C THR A 257 -8.98 -44.43 -11.72
N PRO A 258 -8.18 -45.32 -11.09
CA PRO A 258 -8.25 -45.54 -9.65
C PRO A 258 -8.12 -44.25 -8.84
N GLN A 259 -7.19 -43.37 -9.23
CA GLN A 259 -6.99 -42.07 -8.57
C GLN A 259 -8.19 -41.14 -8.72
N GLU A 260 -8.81 -41.03 -9.91
CA GLU A 260 -10.03 -40.24 -10.09
C GLU A 260 -11.20 -40.78 -9.24
N TYR A 261 -11.37 -42.10 -9.20
CA TYR A 261 -12.44 -42.74 -8.42
C TYR A 261 -12.25 -42.51 -6.92
N ASP A 262 -11.05 -42.78 -6.40
CA ASP A 262 -10.74 -42.66 -4.98
C ASP A 262 -10.87 -41.21 -4.52
N PHE A 263 -10.45 -40.25 -5.36
CA PHE A 263 -10.55 -38.83 -5.04
C PHE A 263 -11.98 -38.31 -5.04
N ILE A 264 -12.81 -38.68 -6.02
CA ILE A 264 -14.23 -38.29 -6.02
C ILE A 264 -14.93 -38.88 -4.79
N ALA A 265 -14.67 -40.15 -4.47
CA ALA A 265 -15.23 -40.82 -3.29
C ALA A 265 -14.80 -40.15 -1.98
N LEU A 266 -13.55 -39.69 -1.89
CA LEU A 266 -13.01 -38.96 -0.73
C LEU A 266 -13.72 -37.61 -0.53
N LEU A 267 -13.94 -36.85 -1.61
CA LEU A 267 -14.60 -35.54 -1.54
C LEU A 267 -16.06 -35.65 -1.09
N ILE A 268 -16.80 -36.67 -1.56
CA ILE A 268 -18.23 -36.85 -1.24
C ILE A 268 -18.48 -37.81 -0.06
N ALA A 269 -17.47 -38.06 0.78
CA ALA A 269 -17.61 -38.92 1.95
C ALA A 269 -18.72 -38.42 2.90
N ASP A 270 -19.45 -39.34 3.52
CA ASP A 270 -20.54 -39.01 4.44
C ASP A 270 -20.03 -38.41 5.75
N GLU A 271 -18.94 -38.93 6.31
CA GLU A 271 -18.27 -38.40 7.49
C GLU A 271 -17.38 -37.20 7.13
N PRO A 272 -17.65 -35.98 7.66
CA PRO A 272 -16.89 -34.78 7.29
C PRO A 272 -15.41 -34.85 7.69
N MET A 273 -15.09 -35.58 8.76
CA MET A 273 -13.71 -35.76 9.25
C MET A 273 -12.80 -36.53 8.28
N ILE A 274 -13.38 -37.27 7.33
CA ILE A 274 -12.65 -38.04 6.31
C ILE A 274 -12.29 -37.15 5.11
N ARG A 275 -13.06 -36.08 4.87
CA ARG A 275 -12.85 -35.19 3.72
C ARG A 275 -11.56 -34.37 3.88
N PRO A 276 -10.98 -33.89 2.76
CA PRO A 276 -9.82 -32.99 2.81
C PRO A 276 -10.13 -31.75 3.63
N LYS A 277 -9.18 -31.35 4.48
CA LYS A 277 -9.31 -30.14 5.32
C LYS A 277 -8.62 -28.93 4.72
N HIS A 278 -7.64 -29.17 3.85
CA HIS A 278 -6.79 -28.13 3.29
C HIS A 278 -6.78 -28.19 1.77
N GLY A 279 -6.97 -27.05 1.10
CA GLY A 279 -6.99 -26.98 -0.36
C GLY A 279 -5.69 -27.42 -1.02
N VAL A 280 -4.55 -27.31 -0.33
CA VAL A 280 -3.24 -27.79 -0.82
C VAL A 280 -3.26 -29.28 -1.13
N GLU A 281 -3.97 -30.08 -0.32
CA GLU A 281 -4.11 -31.54 -0.53
C GLU A 281 -4.94 -31.82 -1.79
N VAL A 282 -6.06 -31.12 -1.96
CA VAL A 282 -6.94 -31.22 -3.12
C VAL A 282 -6.20 -30.83 -4.40
N SER A 283 -5.52 -29.69 -4.41
CA SER A 283 -4.76 -29.20 -5.56
C SER A 283 -3.53 -30.05 -5.89
N ALA A 284 -2.94 -30.75 -4.91
CA ALA A 284 -1.89 -31.73 -5.16
C ALA A 284 -2.43 -32.95 -5.91
N VAL A 285 -3.55 -33.53 -5.44
CA VAL A 285 -4.18 -34.68 -6.09
C VAL A 285 -4.65 -34.36 -7.51
N ILE A 286 -5.23 -33.17 -7.74
CA ILE A 286 -5.64 -32.74 -9.09
C ILE A 286 -4.42 -32.61 -10.01
N ARG A 287 -3.30 -32.05 -9.54
CA ARG A 287 -2.06 -31.98 -10.33
C ARG A 287 -1.54 -33.36 -10.70
N ASP A 288 -1.59 -34.30 -9.77
CA ASP A 288 -1.18 -35.69 -10.02
C ASP A 288 -2.08 -36.36 -11.07
N ILE A 289 -3.41 -36.17 -10.97
CA ILE A 289 -4.36 -36.66 -11.98
C ILE A 289 -4.06 -36.05 -13.35
N VAL A 290 -3.87 -34.72 -13.44
CA VAL A 290 -3.51 -34.03 -14.68
C VAL A 290 -2.19 -34.57 -15.25
N HIS A 291 -1.19 -34.83 -14.41
CA HIS A 291 0.10 -35.39 -14.81
C HIS A 291 -0.02 -36.84 -15.31
N VAL A 292 -0.84 -37.67 -14.67
CA VAL A 292 -1.11 -39.04 -15.13
C VAL A 292 -1.82 -39.05 -16.50
N LEU A 293 -2.73 -38.09 -16.71
CA LEU A 293 -3.41 -37.89 -18.00
C LEU A 293 -2.49 -37.29 -19.10
N GLN A 294 -1.30 -36.78 -18.77
CA GLN A 294 -0.31 -36.25 -19.72
C GLN A 294 0.54 -37.32 -20.41
N GLN A 295 0.47 -38.60 -19.99
CA GLN A 295 1.25 -39.65 -20.65
C GLN A 295 0.75 -39.92 -22.08
N PRO A 296 1.61 -39.82 -23.11
CA PRO A 296 1.18 -39.91 -24.50
C PRO A 296 0.69 -41.30 -24.83
N SER A 297 -0.56 -41.39 -25.27
CA SER A 297 -0.96 -42.47 -26.17
C SER A 297 -0.19 -42.25 -27.47
N ALA A 298 0.75 -43.14 -27.78
CA ALA A 298 1.53 -43.07 -29.02
C ALA A 298 0.57 -43.15 -30.23
N GLY A 299 0.47 -42.03 -30.96
CA GLY A 299 -0.20 -42.01 -32.26
C GLY A 299 -0.95 -40.71 -32.55
N ALA A 300 -0.25 -39.76 -33.16
CA ALA A 300 -0.70 -38.86 -34.24
C ALA A 300 0.08 -37.53 -34.18
N ASP A 301 1.18 -37.47 -34.93
CA ASP A 301 1.72 -36.20 -35.40
C ASP A 301 0.65 -35.50 -36.25
N GLY A 302 0.08 -34.43 -35.71
CA GLY A 302 -0.98 -33.69 -36.38
C GLY A 302 -1.46 -32.46 -35.60
N ALA A 303 -0.54 -31.58 -35.19
CA ALA A 303 -0.95 -30.29 -34.65
C ALA A 303 -1.75 -29.49 -35.71
N PRO A 304 -2.89 -28.87 -35.35
CA PRO A 304 -3.74 -28.17 -36.30
C PRO A 304 -3.07 -26.90 -36.85
N ARG A 305 -3.30 -26.60 -38.14
CA ARG A 305 -2.72 -25.46 -38.89
C ARG A 305 -3.66 -24.25 -38.89
N HIS A 306 -3.10 -23.05 -38.92
CA HIS A 306 -3.82 -21.78 -39.13
C HIS A 306 -3.90 -21.48 -40.64
N LEU A 307 -5.10 -21.20 -41.15
CA LEU A 307 -5.34 -21.09 -42.59
C LEU A 307 -5.55 -19.64 -43.06
N VAL A 308 -4.82 -19.25 -44.11
CA VAL A 308 -5.01 -17.99 -44.84
C VAL A 308 -5.71 -18.29 -46.17
N VAL A 309 -6.87 -17.68 -46.38
CA VAL A 309 -7.62 -17.74 -47.63
C VAL A 309 -7.15 -16.60 -48.53
N ILE A 310 -6.68 -16.95 -49.72
CA ILE A 310 -6.23 -16.01 -50.75
C ILE A 310 -7.24 -15.97 -51.90
N ASP A 311 -7.50 -14.78 -52.44
CA ASP A 311 -8.14 -14.62 -53.73
C ASP A 311 -7.08 -14.61 -54.84
N PRO A 312 -6.98 -15.67 -55.66
CA PRO A 312 -5.99 -15.72 -56.74
C PRO A 312 -6.28 -14.74 -57.86
N GLY A 313 -7.46 -14.10 -57.90
CA GLY A 313 -7.79 -13.01 -58.81
C GLY A 313 -7.25 -11.64 -58.36
N ASN A 314 -6.71 -11.54 -57.14
CA ASN A 314 -6.17 -10.30 -56.61
C ASN A 314 -4.90 -9.87 -57.37
N ARG A 315 -5.02 -8.80 -58.16
CA ARG A 315 -3.95 -8.27 -59.02
C ARG A 315 -2.71 -7.84 -58.24
N TRP A 316 -2.87 -7.41 -56.98
CA TRP A 316 -1.76 -6.98 -56.12
C TRP A 316 -0.93 -8.17 -55.67
N LEU A 317 -1.57 -9.20 -55.12
CA LEU A 317 -0.91 -10.45 -54.73
C LEU A 317 -0.19 -11.09 -55.92
N GLN A 318 -0.84 -11.14 -57.09
CA GLN A 318 -0.22 -11.64 -58.32
C GLN A 318 1.03 -10.85 -58.67
N ARG A 319 0.96 -9.52 -58.71
CA ARG A 319 2.08 -8.65 -59.08
C ARG A 319 3.24 -8.82 -58.10
N THR A 320 2.99 -8.75 -56.79
CA THR A 320 4.00 -8.91 -55.75
C THR A 320 4.70 -10.27 -55.84
N CYS A 321 3.96 -11.38 -55.99
CA CYS A 321 4.58 -12.69 -56.13
C CYS A 321 5.36 -12.85 -57.45
N LEU A 322 4.86 -12.30 -58.57
CA LEU A 322 5.56 -12.33 -59.87
C LEU A 322 6.86 -11.53 -59.85
N ASP A 323 6.87 -10.38 -59.18
CA ASP A 323 8.05 -9.51 -59.02
C ASP A 323 9.09 -10.14 -58.08
N LEU A 324 8.66 -10.99 -57.14
CA LEU A 324 9.53 -11.72 -56.19
C LEU A 324 10.01 -13.10 -56.69
N GLY A 325 9.80 -13.42 -57.98
CA GLY A 325 10.37 -14.64 -58.60
C GLY A 325 9.38 -15.76 -58.91
N LEU A 326 8.07 -15.58 -58.69
CA LEU A 326 7.06 -16.57 -59.13
C LEU A 326 7.10 -16.82 -60.65
N ARG A 327 7.54 -15.83 -61.45
CA ARG A 327 7.71 -15.99 -62.92
C ARG A 327 8.70 -17.09 -63.27
N GLU A 328 9.80 -17.19 -62.53
CA GLU A 328 10.84 -18.19 -62.76
C GLU A 328 10.36 -19.59 -62.36
N VAL A 329 9.61 -19.67 -61.25
CA VAL A 329 8.97 -20.92 -60.78
C VAL A 329 7.97 -21.46 -61.80
N LEU A 330 7.22 -20.57 -62.46
CA LEU A 330 6.22 -20.91 -63.48
C LEU A 330 6.78 -20.94 -64.91
N GLN A 331 8.08 -20.65 -65.11
CA GLN A 331 8.73 -20.53 -66.42
C GLN A 331 8.00 -19.57 -67.40
N LEU A 332 7.47 -18.46 -66.88
CA LEU A 332 6.75 -17.45 -67.66
C LEU A 332 7.72 -16.44 -68.27
N GLY A 333 7.54 -16.13 -69.55
CA GLY A 333 8.25 -15.05 -70.22
C GLY A 333 7.80 -13.66 -69.74
N PRO A 334 8.52 -12.57 -70.09
CA PRO A 334 8.24 -11.22 -69.59
C PRO A 334 6.85 -10.67 -69.93
N ALA A 335 6.22 -11.21 -70.97
CA ALA A 335 4.89 -10.81 -71.46
C ALA A 335 3.80 -11.87 -71.20
N ASP A 336 4.14 -13.02 -70.62
CA ASP A 336 3.17 -14.08 -70.37
C ASP A 336 2.30 -13.74 -69.14
N PRO A 337 0.96 -13.72 -69.28
CA PRO A 337 0.07 -13.38 -68.16
C PRO A 337 -0.06 -14.54 -67.18
N PHE A 338 -0.09 -14.23 -65.88
CA PHE A 338 -0.52 -15.18 -64.86
C PHE A 338 -2.03 -15.42 -64.98
N ASP A 339 -2.44 -16.66 -65.30
CA ASP A 339 -3.85 -17.05 -65.36
C ASP A 339 -4.26 -17.91 -64.15
N PRO A 340 -5.06 -17.38 -63.19
CA PRO A 340 -5.54 -18.14 -62.03
C PRO A 340 -6.55 -19.23 -62.38
N ARG A 341 -6.92 -19.41 -63.64
CA ARG A 341 -7.75 -20.54 -64.12
C ARG A 341 -6.92 -21.75 -64.52
N ARG A 342 -5.61 -21.61 -64.72
CA ARG A 342 -4.71 -22.72 -65.04
C ARG A 342 -4.25 -23.43 -63.76
N PRO A 343 -4.44 -24.76 -63.65
CA PRO A 343 -4.00 -25.53 -62.47
C PRO A 343 -2.50 -25.40 -62.19
N GLU A 344 -1.67 -25.33 -63.23
CA GLU A 344 -0.21 -25.20 -63.13
C GLU A 344 0.21 -23.87 -62.49
N HIS A 345 -0.40 -22.76 -62.91
CA HIS A 345 -0.15 -21.43 -62.36
C HIS A 345 -0.63 -21.32 -60.90
N MET A 346 -1.79 -21.93 -60.60
CA MET A 346 -2.34 -21.97 -59.25
C MET A 346 -1.46 -22.77 -58.29
N SER A 347 -1.02 -23.96 -58.73
CA SER A 347 -0.14 -24.82 -57.94
C SER A 347 1.20 -24.14 -57.67
N GLY A 348 1.77 -23.45 -58.66
CA GLY A 348 2.99 -22.67 -58.47
C GLY A 348 2.81 -21.46 -57.54
N LEU A 349 1.69 -20.73 -57.60
CA LEU A 349 1.40 -19.64 -56.66
C LEU A 349 1.30 -20.15 -55.22
N LEU A 350 0.54 -21.22 -54.98
CA LEU A 350 0.42 -21.81 -53.65
C LEU A 350 1.77 -22.36 -53.16
N GLY A 351 2.51 -23.07 -54.02
CA GLY A 351 3.84 -23.57 -53.70
C GLY A 351 4.83 -22.47 -53.34
N PHE A 352 4.75 -21.30 -54.00
CA PHE A 352 5.55 -20.13 -53.70
C PHE A 352 5.21 -19.53 -52.31
N LEU A 353 3.93 -19.40 -51.99
CA LEU A 353 3.47 -18.97 -50.66
C LEU A 353 3.89 -19.97 -49.56
N TYR A 354 3.72 -21.27 -49.80
CA TYR A 354 4.14 -22.28 -48.82
C TYR A 354 5.65 -22.25 -48.56
N LYS A 355 6.46 -21.98 -49.60
CA LYS A 355 7.91 -21.88 -49.48
C LYS A 355 8.36 -20.65 -48.69
N ASP A 356 7.73 -19.49 -48.92
CA ASP A 356 8.13 -18.25 -48.24
C ASP A 356 7.82 -18.26 -46.73
N PHE A 357 6.80 -19.02 -46.32
CA PHE A 357 6.34 -19.14 -44.93
C PHE A 357 6.72 -20.48 -44.27
N SER A 358 7.59 -21.29 -44.89
CA SER A 358 7.93 -22.63 -44.37
C SER A 358 8.75 -22.61 -43.08
N ASP A 359 9.64 -21.62 -42.95
CA ASP A 359 10.65 -21.57 -41.88
C ASP A 359 10.17 -20.78 -40.65
N GLY A 360 8.89 -20.41 -40.62
CA GLY A 360 8.27 -19.56 -39.60
C GLY A 360 7.78 -18.24 -40.19
N ALA A 361 6.94 -17.53 -39.44
CA ALA A 361 6.40 -16.25 -39.87
C ALA A 361 6.24 -15.32 -38.67
N THR A 362 6.01 -14.04 -38.93
CA THR A 362 5.72 -13.06 -37.89
C THR A 362 4.43 -12.31 -38.16
N LEU A 363 3.71 -11.98 -37.10
CA LEU A 363 2.43 -11.26 -37.18
C LEU A 363 2.52 -9.94 -36.41
N ALA A 364 2.11 -8.83 -37.03
CA ALA A 364 2.11 -7.50 -36.41
C ALA A 364 0.78 -6.76 -36.66
N PRO A 365 0.28 -5.95 -35.71
CA PRO A 365 -0.96 -5.20 -35.88
C PRO A 365 -0.78 -3.99 -36.80
N VAL A 366 -1.86 -3.60 -37.49
CA VAL A 366 -1.95 -2.33 -38.22
C VAL A 366 -2.73 -1.33 -37.38
N SER A 367 -2.17 -0.14 -37.11
CA SER A 367 -2.80 0.87 -36.25
C SER A 367 -4.22 1.23 -36.72
N ASN A 368 -5.16 1.27 -35.79
CA ASN A 368 -6.57 1.66 -35.98
C ASN A 368 -7.37 0.80 -36.99
N ARG A 369 -7.00 -0.48 -37.20
CA ARG A 369 -7.75 -1.42 -38.06
C ARG A 369 -7.79 -2.83 -37.46
N ASP A 370 -8.84 -3.58 -37.79
CA ASP A 370 -8.99 -5.02 -37.49
C ASP A 370 -8.29 -5.86 -38.59
N GLU A 371 -7.02 -5.51 -38.89
CA GLU A 371 -6.18 -6.09 -39.93
C GLU A 371 -4.75 -6.27 -39.41
N TYR A 372 -4.07 -7.33 -39.85
CA TYR A 372 -2.73 -7.70 -39.36
C TYR A 372 -1.77 -7.98 -40.52
N ILE A 373 -0.49 -7.69 -40.32
CA ILE A 373 0.58 -7.97 -41.29
C ILE A 373 1.22 -9.31 -40.93
N LEU A 374 1.04 -10.30 -41.79
CA LEU A 374 1.69 -11.60 -41.74
C LEU A 374 2.94 -11.59 -42.65
N SER A 375 4.12 -11.73 -42.06
CA SER A 375 5.41 -11.61 -42.74
C SER A 375 6.16 -12.94 -42.77
N GLY A 376 6.48 -13.41 -43.97
CA GLY A 376 7.34 -14.56 -44.25
C GLY A 376 8.78 -14.11 -44.52
N GLN A 377 9.55 -14.91 -45.26
CA GLN A 377 10.93 -14.60 -45.61
C GLN A 377 11.05 -13.37 -46.52
N SER A 378 10.20 -13.28 -47.53
CA SER A 378 10.23 -12.22 -48.55
C SER A 378 8.85 -11.59 -48.79
N LEU A 379 7.77 -12.23 -48.35
CA LEU A 379 6.40 -11.75 -48.54
C LEU A 379 5.80 -11.17 -47.26
N HIS A 380 5.10 -10.05 -47.41
CA HIS A 380 4.28 -9.45 -46.37
C HIS A 380 2.82 -9.36 -46.83
N LEU A 381 1.96 -10.15 -46.19
CA LEU A 381 0.53 -10.25 -46.48
C LEU A 381 -0.26 -9.46 -45.44
N LEU A 382 -1.22 -8.66 -45.88
CA LEU A 382 -2.23 -8.07 -45.01
C LEU A 382 -3.39 -9.07 -44.88
N ILE A 383 -3.70 -9.48 -43.66
CA ILE A 383 -4.78 -10.43 -43.36
C ILE A 383 -5.88 -9.78 -42.52
N GLY A 384 -7.14 -10.14 -42.77
CA GLY A 384 -8.32 -9.63 -42.08
C GLY A 384 -9.37 -10.74 -41.82
N PRO A 385 -10.41 -10.48 -41.01
CA PRO A 385 -11.41 -11.48 -40.68
C PRO A 385 -12.40 -11.75 -41.83
N ALA A 386 -13.04 -12.92 -41.79
CA ALA A 386 -14.12 -13.26 -42.71
C ALA A 386 -15.36 -12.40 -42.45
N ARG A 387 -15.87 -11.67 -43.46
CA ARG A 387 -17.15 -10.95 -43.36
C ARG A 387 -18.31 -11.85 -43.80
N THR A 388 -19.31 -12.03 -42.95
CA THR A 388 -20.55 -12.76 -43.31
C THR A 388 -21.35 -12.03 -44.39
N MET A 389 -22.15 -12.75 -45.20
CA MET A 389 -22.93 -12.16 -46.31
C MET A 389 -24.01 -11.16 -45.84
N THR A 390 -24.31 -11.11 -44.54
CA THR A 390 -25.24 -10.16 -43.90
C THR A 390 -24.54 -8.93 -43.29
N GLY A 391 -23.20 -8.88 -43.29
CA GLY A 391 -22.43 -7.75 -42.77
C GLY A 391 -22.41 -7.59 -41.25
N ALA A 392 -23.02 -8.51 -40.49
CA ALA A 392 -23.29 -8.34 -39.06
C ALA A 392 -22.29 -9.05 -38.11
N SER A 393 -21.46 -9.98 -38.61
CA SER A 393 -20.42 -10.64 -37.80
C SER A 393 -19.14 -10.95 -38.58
N THR A 394 -18.00 -10.77 -37.92
CA THR A 394 -16.65 -11.10 -38.39
C THR A 394 -16.13 -12.34 -37.66
N SER A 395 -15.47 -13.25 -38.37
CA SER A 395 -14.88 -14.46 -37.77
C SER A 395 -13.42 -14.61 -38.17
N TRP A 396 -12.56 -14.88 -37.18
CA TRP A 396 -11.13 -15.18 -37.38
C TRP A 396 -10.84 -16.68 -37.44
N GLN A 397 -11.86 -17.52 -37.57
CA GLN A 397 -11.71 -18.96 -37.78
C GLN A 397 -10.80 -19.26 -38.99
N ASN A 398 -10.87 -18.44 -40.03
CA ASN A 398 -9.93 -18.42 -41.15
C ASN A 398 -9.59 -16.96 -41.48
N ALA A 399 -8.31 -16.67 -41.69
CA ALA A 399 -7.86 -15.32 -42.06
C ALA A 399 -7.96 -15.13 -43.58
N PHE A 400 -8.33 -13.93 -44.05
CA PHE A 400 -8.39 -13.61 -45.47
C PHE A 400 -7.28 -12.65 -45.86
N CYS A 401 -6.53 -12.99 -46.90
CA CYS A 401 -5.54 -12.08 -47.47
C CYS A 401 -6.26 -10.92 -48.18
N VAL A 402 -6.21 -9.73 -47.59
CA VAL A 402 -6.84 -8.51 -48.08
C VAL A 402 -5.90 -7.64 -48.92
N GLY A 403 -4.58 -7.83 -48.82
CA GLY A 403 -3.59 -7.09 -49.63
C GLY A 403 -2.13 -7.48 -49.38
N THR A 404 -1.19 -6.76 -50.01
CA THR A 404 0.26 -6.86 -49.82
C THR A 404 0.85 -5.50 -49.40
N LYS A 405 1.98 -5.51 -48.69
CA LYS A 405 2.53 -4.34 -47.98
C LYS A 405 3.24 -3.33 -48.91
N ASP A 406 2.48 -2.54 -49.66
CA ASP A 406 2.99 -1.31 -50.31
C ASP A 406 2.53 -0.02 -49.59
N PHE A 407 1.69 -0.09 -48.54
CA PHE A 407 1.01 1.11 -47.98
C PHE A 407 0.92 1.22 -46.43
N PHE A 408 1.55 0.35 -45.64
CA PHE A 408 1.36 0.35 -44.17
C PHE A 408 2.68 0.24 -43.38
N THR A 409 2.87 1.14 -42.41
CA THR A 409 3.93 1.08 -41.40
C THR A 409 3.53 0.08 -40.32
N ALA A 410 4.32 -0.99 -40.15
CA ALA A 410 4.13 -1.96 -39.07
C ALA A 410 4.70 -1.40 -37.76
N ASP A 411 3.99 -1.59 -36.65
CA ASP A 411 4.53 -1.32 -35.31
C ASP A 411 5.41 -2.50 -34.89
N SER A 412 6.73 -2.30 -34.92
CA SER A 412 7.72 -3.34 -34.61
C SER A 412 7.75 -3.75 -33.14
N THR A 413 7.04 -3.06 -32.24
CA THR A 413 7.04 -3.35 -30.79
C THR A 413 6.03 -4.44 -30.38
N ARG A 414 5.14 -4.87 -31.30
CA ARG A 414 3.98 -5.76 -31.04
C ARG A 414 3.93 -6.98 -31.98
N GLN A 415 5.08 -7.63 -32.21
CA GLN A 415 5.23 -8.76 -33.14
C GLN A 415 5.07 -10.12 -32.43
N VAL A 416 4.37 -11.08 -33.07
CA VAL A 416 4.20 -12.46 -32.60
C VAL A 416 4.88 -13.43 -33.59
N ASP A 417 5.73 -14.32 -33.09
CA ASP A 417 6.38 -15.37 -33.89
C ASP A 417 5.47 -16.60 -34.05
N ILE A 418 5.35 -17.08 -35.28
CA ILE A 418 4.60 -18.28 -35.65
C ILE A 418 5.61 -19.38 -36.04
N PRO A 419 5.63 -20.53 -35.33
CA PRO A 419 6.54 -21.63 -35.62
C PRO A 419 6.39 -22.20 -37.04
N ALA A 420 7.48 -22.73 -37.58
CA ALA A 420 7.54 -23.39 -38.89
C ALA A 420 6.43 -24.44 -39.08
N GLY A 421 5.83 -24.48 -40.27
CA GLY A 421 4.81 -25.47 -40.67
C GLY A 421 3.41 -25.30 -40.08
N ARG A 422 3.14 -24.20 -39.35
CA ARG A 422 1.83 -23.90 -38.75
C ARG A 422 0.85 -23.15 -39.66
N ILE A 423 1.32 -22.59 -40.78
CA ILE A 423 0.51 -21.77 -41.70
C ILE A 423 0.14 -22.56 -42.96
N GLY A 424 -1.14 -22.52 -43.34
CA GLY A 424 -1.64 -23.08 -44.59
C GLY A 424 -2.31 -22.02 -45.47
N PHE A 425 -2.21 -22.17 -46.79
CA PHE A 425 -2.82 -21.28 -47.78
C PHE A 425 -3.91 -21.99 -48.58
N PHE A 426 -5.06 -21.35 -48.76
CA PHE A 426 -6.22 -21.87 -49.47
C PHE A 426 -6.81 -20.86 -50.45
N ASN A 427 -7.34 -21.32 -51.58
CA ASN A 427 -7.96 -20.48 -52.61
C ASN A 427 -9.48 -20.33 -52.38
N THR A 428 -10.02 -19.11 -52.58
CA THR A 428 -11.46 -18.79 -52.58
C THR A 428 -12.34 -19.73 -53.42
N ARG A 429 -11.85 -20.31 -54.52
CA ARG A 429 -12.64 -21.28 -55.35
C ARG A 429 -12.86 -22.63 -54.67
N ASN A 430 -11.92 -23.09 -53.85
CA ASN A 430 -12.02 -24.36 -53.12
C ASN A 430 -12.75 -24.20 -51.77
N TYR A 431 -12.97 -22.96 -51.34
CA TYR A 431 -13.60 -22.60 -50.06
C TYR A 431 -14.97 -23.26 -49.87
N ARG A 432 -15.78 -23.40 -50.94
CA ARG A 432 -17.11 -24.03 -50.87
C ARG A 432 -17.10 -25.55 -50.98
N GLN A 433 -16.05 -26.15 -51.56
CA GLN A 433 -15.98 -27.61 -51.79
C GLN A 433 -15.24 -28.36 -50.67
N GLN A 434 -14.44 -27.65 -49.85
CA GLN A 434 -13.63 -28.22 -48.77
C GLN A 434 -14.00 -27.65 -47.38
N ALA A 435 -15.29 -27.38 -47.14
CA ALA A 435 -15.77 -26.78 -45.89
C ALA A 435 -15.36 -27.55 -44.63
N HIS A 436 -15.21 -28.88 -44.72
CA HIS A 436 -14.79 -29.74 -43.61
C HIS A 436 -13.33 -29.52 -43.16
N VAL A 437 -12.42 -29.10 -44.05
CA VAL A 437 -11.02 -28.79 -43.71
C VAL A 437 -10.90 -27.41 -43.07
N LEU A 438 -11.75 -26.47 -43.49
CA LEU A 438 -11.81 -25.10 -42.97
C LEU A 438 -12.44 -25.02 -41.58
N SER A 439 -13.30 -25.97 -41.22
CA SER A 439 -13.89 -26.09 -39.87
C SER A 439 -12.95 -26.77 -38.87
N SER A 440 -11.96 -27.55 -39.33
CA SER A 440 -10.95 -28.21 -38.49
C SER A 440 -9.68 -27.37 -38.26
N ALA A 441 -9.60 -26.17 -38.83
CA ALA A 441 -8.46 -25.27 -38.69
C ALA A 441 -8.42 -24.59 -37.31
N SER A 442 -7.22 -24.27 -36.84
CA SER A 442 -7.06 -23.46 -35.63
C SER A 442 -7.48 -22.02 -35.90
N SER A 443 -8.33 -21.45 -35.03
CA SER A 443 -8.72 -20.04 -35.10
C SER A 443 -7.50 -19.13 -35.03
N TRP A 444 -7.50 -18.04 -35.81
CA TRP A 444 -6.44 -17.02 -35.76
C TRP A 444 -6.52 -16.15 -34.50
N GLU A 445 -7.69 -16.06 -33.85
CA GLU A 445 -7.89 -15.27 -32.62
C GLU A 445 -6.87 -15.56 -31.52
N THR A 446 -6.31 -16.77 -31.48
CA THR A 446 -5.30 -17.18 -30.50
C THR A 446 -3.91 -16.60 -30.78
N LEU A 447 -3.65 -16.12 -32.00
CA LEU A 447 -2.36 -15.57 -32.44
C LEU A 447 -2.41 -14.05 -32.66
N LEU A 448 -3.59 -13.43 -32.72
CA LEU A 448 -3.72 -11.99 -33.00
C LEU A 448 -3.21 -11.15 -31.82
N PRO A 449 -2.25 -10.24 -32.01
CA PRO A 449 -1.89 -9.27 -30.98
C PRO A 449 -3.06 -8.32 -30.71
N LYS A 450 -3.64 -8.40 -29.50
CA LYS A 450 -4.67 -7.45 -29.03
C LYS A 450 -4.00 -6.15 -28.55
N ILE A 451 -4.71 -5.01 -28.63
CA ILE A 451 -4.36 -3.83 -27.84
C ILE A 451 -4.59 -4.23 -26.38
N ASP A 452 -3.52 -4.62 -25.71
CA ASP A 452 -3.58 -5.19 -24.37
C ASP A 452 -3.47 -4.06 -23.35
N THR A 453 -4.59 -3.39 -23.06
CA THR A 453 -4.69 -2.46 -21.92
C THR A 453 -4.29 -3.13 -20.61
N ALA A 454 -4.43 -4.47 -20.49
CA ALA A 454 -3.92 -5.21 -19.34
C ALA A 454 -2.40 -5.40 -19.37
N ARG A 455 -1.72 -5.24 -20.51
CA ARG A 455 -0.26 -5.18 -20.59
C ARG A 455 0.26 -3.83 -20.10
N GLU A 456 -0.34 -2.72 -20.53
CA GLU A 456 0.03 -1.38 -20.04
C GLU A 456 -0.12 -1.29 -18.51
N ARG A 457 -1.25 -1.77 -17.96
CA ARG A 457 -1.43 -1.88 -16.50
C ARG A 457 -0.39 -2.76 -15.82
N ARG A 458 -0.02 -3.90 -16.42
CA ARG A 458 1.04 -4.77 -15.88
C ARG A 458 2.39 -4.06 -15.88
N GLU A 459 2.72 -3.33 -16.93
CA GLU A 459 3.95 -2.53 -17.01
C GLU A 459 3.99 -1.45 -15.92
N ASP A 460 2.87 -0.78 -15.62
CA ASP A 460 2.81 0.23 -14.56
C ASP A 460 2.85 -0.36 -13.14
N GLN A 461 2.20 -1.51 -12.91
CA GLN A 461 2.33 -2.28 -11.68
C GLN A 461 3.78 -2.73 -11.43
N GLU A 462 4.46 -3.21 -12.48
CA GLU A 462 5.87 -3.60 -12.45
C GLU A 462 6.77 -2.41 -12.14
N ARG A 463 6.56 -1.27 -12.80
CA ARG A 463 7.31 -0.02 -12.52
C ARG A 463 7.14 0.42 -11.07
N PHE A 464 5.92 0.39 -10.54
CA PHE A 464 5.66 0.74 -9.15
C PHE A 464 6.38 -0.23 -8.19
N ALA A 465 6.28 -1.53 -8.42
CA ALA A 465 6.96 -2.54 -7.61
C ALA A 465 8.48 -2.36 -7.64
N GLU A 466 9.07 -2.08 -8.80
CA GLU A 466 10.51 -1.80 -8.94
C GLU A 466 10.91 -0.49 -8.24
N PHE A 467 10.09 0.56 -8.31
CA PHE A 467 10.31 1.81 -7.57
C PHE A 467 10.42 1.55 -6.06
N VAL A 468 9.53 0.75 -5.49
CA VAL A 468 9.57 0.38 -4.07
C VAL A 468 10.82 -0.47 -3.75
N ARG A 469 11.21 -1.38 -4.66
CA ARG A 469 12.43 -2.20 -4.50
C ARG A 469 13.70 -1.34 -4.51
N ILE A 470 13.86 -0.45 -5.49
CA ILE A 470 15.08 0.36 -5.65
C ILE A 470 15.26 1.35 -4.51
N THR A 471 14.18 1.99 -4.05
CA THR A 471 14.23 2.90 -2.92
C THR A 471 14.61 2.19 -1.61
N ASN A 472 14.18 0.93 -1.41
CA ASN A 472 14.69 0.12 -0.30
C ASN A 472 16.18 -0.23 -0.44
N GLN A 473 16.71 -0.39 -1.66
CA GLN A 473 18.15 -0.59 -1.88
C GLN A 473 18.96 0.69 -1.64
N ILE A 474 18.43 1.88 -1.96
CA ILE A 474 19.11 3.16 -1.69
C ILE A 474 19.37 3.33 -0.18
N ASP A 475 18.46 2.86 0.69
CA ASP A 475 18.67 2.92 2.15
C ASP A 475 19.93 2.13 2.59
N ILE A 476 20.33 1.07 1.87
CA ILE A 476 21.59 0.33 2.12
C ILE A 476 22.79 1.28 1.97
N LEU A 477 22.86 2.05 0.87
CA LEU A 477 23.95 3.01 0.63
C LEU A 477 23.96 4.13 1.68
N ILE A 478 22.77 4.61 2.04
CA ILE A 478 22.58 5.63 3.06
C ILE A 478 23.11 5.16 4.42
N ARG A 479 22.78 3.92 4.83
CA ARG A 479 23.29 3.32 6.07
C ARG A 479 24.79 3.04 6.01
N ASP A 480 25.32 2.67 4.84
CA ASP A 480 26.74 2.43 4.68
C ASP A 480 27.58 3.71 4.80
N ALA A 481 27.06 4.85 4.32
CA ALA A 481 27.69 6.15 4.49
C ALA A 481 27.77 6.64 5.96
N GLU A 482 27.00 6.03 6.87
CA GLU A 482 27.03 6.30 8.32
C GLU A 482 28.11 5.49 9.07
N LEU A 483 28.93 4.71 8.35
CA LEU A 483 30.11 4.02 8.88
C LEU A 483 31.35 4.91 8.77
N PHE A 484 32.13 4.98 9.85
CA PHE A 484 33.38 5.75 9.88
C PHE A 484 34.56 4.86 10.22
N ARG A 485 35.63 4.96 9.44
CA ARG A 485 36.91 4.34 9.77
C ARG A 485 37.70 5.30 10.64
N CYS A 486 38.21 4.81 11.77
CA CYS A 486 38.83 5.63 12.78
C CYS A 486 40.19 5.05 13.20
N ARG A 487 41.13 5.92 13.52
CA ARG A 487 42.38 5.56 14.20
C ARG A 487 42.29 5.96 15.67
N VAL A 488 42.70 5.06 16.56
CA VAL A 488 42.86 5.34 17.99
C VAL A 488 44.11 6.19 18.18
N THR A 489 43.97 7.40 18.70
CA THR A 489 45.09 8.35 18.86
C THR A 489 45.54 8.50 20.31
N ASP A 490 44.66 8.27 21.27
CA ASP A 490 44.98 8.31 22.70
C ASP A 490 44.11 7.34 23.49
N VAL A 491 44.64 6.78 24.58
CA VAL A 491 43.94 5.87 25.49
C VAL A 491 44.30 6.27 26.93
N GLN A 492 43.32 6.76 27.67
CA GLN A 492 43.48 7.17 29.06
C GLN A 492 43.02 6.05 29.99
N LEU A 493 43.85 5.75 31.00
CA LEU A 493 43.56 4.72 31.99
C LEU A 493 43.22 5.37 33.33
N ALA A 494 42.20 4.84 34.00
CA ALA A 494 41.85 5.21 35.37
C ALA A 494 42.87 4.63 36.38
N ALA A 495 42.81 5.08 37.63
CA ALA A 495 43.77 4.68 38.68
C ALA A 495 43.79 3.16 38.97
N ASN A 496 42.69 2.47 38.71
CA ASN A 496 42.54 1.01 38.79
C ASN A 496 43.04 0.26 37.53
N LYS A 497 43.67 0.97 36.58
CA LYS A 497 44.15 0.48 35.28
C LYS A 497 43.06 0.04 34.28
N THR A 498 41.79 0.38 34.52
CA THR A 498 40.73 0.21 33.52
C THR A 498 40.74 1.37 32.53
N VAL A 499 40.19 1.18 31.34
CA VAL A 499 40.05 2.27 30.36
C VAL A 499 39.09 3.32 30.90
N ASP A 500 39.54 4.58 30.98
CA ASP A 500 38.71 5.73 31.32
C ASP A 500 38.11 6.37 30.06
N SER A 501 38.97 6.67 29.08
CA SER A 501 38.54 7.24 27.79
C SER A 501 39.47 6.88 26.64
N VAL A 502 38.95 6.95 25.41
CA VAL A 502 39.69 6.74 24.16
C VAL A 502 39.42 7.90 23.21
N LYS A 503 40.47 8.43 22.59
CA LYS A 503 40.35 9.44 21.54
C LYS A 503 40.50 8.81 20.16
N LEU A 504 39.59 9.18 19.26
CA LEU A 504 39.53 8.72 17.89
C LEU A 504 39.71 9.87 16.90
N GLU A 505 40.39 9.60 15.80
CA GLU A 505 40.49 10.49 14.63
C GLU A 505 39.94 9.76 13.40
N GLU A 506 39.11 10.44 12.61
CA GLU A 506 38.57 9.91 11.37
C GLU A 506 39.68 9.73 10.30
N VAL A 507 39.68 8.59 9.62
CA VAL A 507 40.58 8.29 8.50
C VAL A 507 39.79 7.81 7.27
N PRO A 508 40.29 8.01 6.04
CA PRO A 508 39.57 7.60 4.83
C PRO A 508 39.24 6.10 4.81
N ARG A 509 38.01 5.75 4.41
CA ARG A 509 37.59 4.36 4.18
C ARG A 509 38.29 3.76 2.95
N LEU A 510 38.45 2.44 2.89
CA LEU A 510 38.99 1.77 1.68
C LEU A 510 38.04 1.95 0.50
N ASN A 511 36.75 1.77 0.77
CA ASN A 511 35.68 1.99 -0.17
C ASN A 511 34.97 3.27 0.27
N GLU A 512 35.23 4.37 -0.43
CA GLU A 512 34.56 5.63 -0.13
C GLU A 512 33.05 5.52 -0.45
N PRO A 513 32.18 6.03 0.44
CA PRO A 513 30.77 6.15 0.14
C PRO A 513 30.58 7.12 -1.04
N MET A 514 29.46 6.98 -1.75
CA MET A 514 29.11 7.85 -2.86
C MET A 514 29.23 9.32 -2.45
N SER A 515 29.85 10.14 -3.29
CA SER A 515 30.16 11.55 -2.99
C SER A 515 28.92 12.33 -2.52
N MET A 516 27.76 12.10 -3.13
CA MET A 516 26.50 12.75 -2.74
C MET A 516 25.90 12.27 -1.41
N LEU A 517 26.30 11.10 -0.91
CA LEU A 517 25.84 10.55 0.37
C LEU A 517 26.85 10.80 1.51
N GLN A 518 28.01 11.39 1.20
CA GLN A 518 29.01 11.77 2.19
C GLN A 518 28.44 12.80 3.14
N LEU A 519 28.63 12.57 4.43
CA LEU A 519 28.15 13.47 5.47
C LEU A 519 29.08 14.66 5.61
N ASP A 520 28.53 15.86 5.45
CA ASP A 520 29.24 17.11 5.74
C ASP A 520 29.81 17.08 7.18
N GLY A 521 31.08 17.44 7.32
CA GLY A 521 31.78 17.43 8.61
C GLY A 521 32.19 16.04 9.14
N GLY A 522 31.89 14.97 8.40
CA GLY A 522 32.36 13.62 8.67
C GLY A 522 31.87 13.03 10.00
N MET A 523 32.71 12.21 10.63
CA MET A 523 32.42 11.50 11.87
C MET A 523 32.04 12.46 12.99
N ALA A 524 32.79 13.55 13.16
CA ALA A 524 32.60 14.45 14.28
C ALA A 524 31.23 15.15 14.20
N GLU A 525 30.85 15.72 13.05
CA GLU A 525 29.54 16.36 12.91
C GLU A 525 28.39 15.36 13.04
N PHE A 526 28.54 14.14 12.51
CA PHE A 526 27.58 13.06 12.68
C PHE A 526 27.38 12.67 14.15
N LEU A 527 28.46 12.42 14.89
CA LEU A 527 28.39 12.06 16.32
C LEU A 527 27.81 13.19 17.16
N LEU A 528 28.17 14.44 16.87
CA LEU A 528 27.62 15.60 17.57
C LEU A 528 26.11 15.70 17.35
N ARG A 529 25.67 15.50 16.11
CA ARG A 529 24.24 15.47 15.74
C ARG A 529 23.51 14.33 16.44
N GLU A 530 24.04 13.11 16.42
CA GLU A 530 23.43 11.96 17.09
C GLU A 530 23.40 12.13 18.61
N LYS A 531 24.46 12.66 19.22
CA LYS A 531 24.51 13.00 20.66
C LYS A 531 23.42 13.99 21.05
N HIS A 532 23.16 15.01 20.22
CA HIS A 532 22.11 16.00 20.45
C HIS A 532 20.72 15.59 19.91
N SER A 533 20.61 14.43 19.24
CA SER A 533 19.35 13.93 18.70
C SER A 533 18.36 13.48 19.77
N GLY A 534 18.79 13.34 21.02
CA GLY A 534 17.96 13.00 22.18
C GLY A 534 17.31 11.62 22.13
N LYS A 535 17.63 10.77 21.14
CA LYS A 535 17.11 9.39 21.07
C LYS A 535 17.83 8.52 22.12
N PRO A 536 17.12 7.60 22.81
CA PRO A 536 17.76 6.68 23.74
C PRO A 536 18.91 5.90 23.07
N GLY A 537 20.11 5.95 23.66
CA GLY A 537 21.30 5.29 23.13
C GLY A 537 21.92 5.91 21.89
N SER A 538 21.49 7.10 21.44
CA SER A 538 22.10 7.76 20.26
C SER A 538 23.53 8.25 20.48
N ASN A 539 23.93 8.37 21.74
CA ASN A 539 25.31 8.66 22.13
C ASN A 539 26.12 7.37 22.38
N LEU A 540 25.57 6.20 22.08
CA LEU A 540 26.25 4.90 22.23
C LEU A 540 26.66 4.35 20.87
N ILE A 541 27.89 3.85 20.81
CA ILE A 541 28.52 3.30 19.61
C ILE A 541 29.29 2.01 19.94
N HIS A 542 29.64 1.25 18.91
CA HIS A 542 30.54 0.10 18.96
C HIS A 542 31.79 0.38 18.11
N LEU A 543 32.95 -0.04 18.62
CA LEU A 543 34.22 0.02 17.90
C LEU A 543 34.54 -1.36 17.33
N CYS A 544 34.23 -1.55 16.06
CA CYS A 544 34.32 -2.84 15.40
C CYS A 544 35.69 -3.04 14.72
N PRO A 545 36.08 -4.29 14.42
CA PRO A 545 37.30 -4.59 13.67
C PRO A 545 37.35 -3.91 12.27
N PRO A 546 38.55 -3.65 11.71
CA PRO A 546 38.69 -2.97 10.41
C PRO A 546 38.06 -3.73 9.23
N GLU A 547 37.86 -5.04 9.32
CA GLU A 547 37.19 -5.85 8.30
C GLU A 547 35.69 -5.54 8.19
N SER A 548 35.13 -4.85 9.19
CA SER A 548 33.70 -4.48 9.25
C SER A 548 33.40 -3.13 8.59
N GLU A 549 34.18 -2.72 7.58
CA GLU A 549 34.00 -1.46 6.85
C GLU A 549 32.76 -1.45 5.92
N THR A 550 31.92 -2.48 5.90
CA THR A 550 30.63 -2.49 5.16
C THR A 550 29.47 -2.97 6.02
N ILE A 551 28.26 -2.48 5.77
CA ILE A 551 27.07 -2.89 6.54
C ILE A 551 26.67 -4.37 6.38
N GLY A 552 27.20 -5.06 5.37
CA GLY A 552 26.97 -6.48 5.15
C GLY A 552 27.62 -7.39 6.20
N TRP A 553 28.64 -6.88 6.91
CA TRP A 553 29.35 -7.64 7.92
C TRP A 553 28.56 -7.72 9.24
N GLN A 554 28.33 -8.93 9.74
CA GLN A 554 27.68 -9.16 11.03
C GLN A 554 28.67 -8.93 12.17
N VAL A 555 28.42 -7.91 12.98
CA VAL A 555 29.21 -7.64 14.19
C VAL A 555 28.86 -8.69 15.26
N PRO A 556 29.85 -9.39 15.86
CA PRO A 556 29.59 -10.25 17.00
C PRO A 556 29.09 -9.44 18.20
N PHE A 557 28.09 -9.97 18.90
CA PHE A 557 27.38 -9.34 20.03
C PHE A 557 28.24 -9.07 21.28
N THR A 558 29.55 -9.27 21.18
CA THR A 558 30.53 -9.23 22.28
C THR A 558 31.33 -7.94 22.35
N GLU A 559 31.18 -7.02 21.38
CA GLU A 559 31.89 -5.74 21.40
C GLU A 559 31.34 -4.81 22.50
N PRO A 560 32.20 -4.17 23.31
CA PRO A 560 31.77 -3.26 24.37
C PRO A 560 31.07 -2.02 23.80
N GLU A 561 30.12 -1.47 24.56
CA GLU A 561 29.44 -0.22 24.25
C GLU A 561 30.28 0.97 24.72
N TRP A 562 30.41 1.98 23.86
CA TRP A 562 31.14 3.22 24.14
C TRP A 562 30.20 4.42 24.05
N ARG A 563 30.26 5.29 25.04
CA ARG A 563 29.54 6.56 25.09
C ARG A 563 30.38 7.70 24.51
N VAL A 564 29.77 8.51 23.65
CA VAL A 564 30.38 9.74 23.12
C VAL A 564 30.43 10.82 24.21
N ASP A 565 31.63 11.18 24.63
CA ASP A 565 31.89 12.14 25.70
C ASP A 565 32.10 13.56 25.15
N ASP A 566 33.09 13.73 24.26
CA ASP A 566 33.39 15.02 23.63
C ASP A 566 33.65 14.87 22.12
N VAL A 567 33.39 15.94 21.36
CA VAL A 567 33.52 15.94 19.89
C VAL A 567 34.13 17.24 19.41
N ASP A 568 35.28 17.13 18.75
CA ASP A 568 36.01 18.23 18.12
C ASP A 568 35.77 18.20 16.61
N VAL A 569 34.81 19.00 16.15
CA VAL A 569 34.43 19.10 14.74
C VAL A 569 35.57 19.66 13.86
N PRO A 570 36.23 20.78 14.22
CA PRO A 570 37.42 21.25 13.48
C PRO A 570 38.53 20.20 13.39
N GLY A 571 38.80 19.47 14.47
CA GLY A 571 39.83 18.43 14.52
C GLY A 571 39.40 17.06 14.02
N ARG A 572 38.14 16.89 13.54
CA ARG A 572 37.54 15.60 13.12
C ARG A 572 37.82 14.46 14.11
N SER A 573 37.74 14.76 15.40
CA SER A 573 38.07 13.82 16.47
C SER A 573 36.95 13.72 17.50
N ALA A 574 36.89 12.58 18.19
CA ALA A 574 35.91 12.35 19.24
C ALA A 574 36.55 11.57 20.40
N THR A 575 36.13 11.91 21.62
CA THR A 575 36.51 11.20 22.84
C THR A 575 35.35 10.34 23.32
N LEU A 576 35.63 9.08 23.63
CA LEU A 576 34.67 8.07 24.02
C LEU A 576 34.99 7.53 25.42
N ARG A 577 33.96 7.13 26.16
CA ARG A 577 34.10 6.43 27.45
C ARG A 577 33.38 5.07 27.41
N PRO A 578 33.93 4.01 28.00
CA PRO A 578 33.28 2.71 27.99
C PRO A 578 32.09 2.65 28.97
N GLU A 579 31.01 1.95 28.61
CA GLU A 579 29.85 1.71 29.49
C GLU A 579 30.08 0.57 30.48
N THR A 580 30.96 -0.36 30.11
CA THR A 580 31.29 -1.54 30.90
C THR A 580 32.80 -1.64 31.04
N GLU A 581 33.28 -2.33 32.07
CA GLU A 581 34.71 -2.56 32.25
C GLU A 581 35.27 -3.37 31.07
N ILE A 582 36.31 -2.83 30.41
CA ILE A 582 36.95 -3.46 29.25
C ILE A 582 38.25 -4.10 29.70
N LEU A 583 38.32 -5.44 29.57
CA LEU A 583 39.49 -6.23 29.94
C LEU A 583 40.65 -6.10 28.95
N GLU A 584 40.35 -5.92 27.66
CA GLU A 584 41.34 -5.73 26.58
C GLU A 584 41.11 -4.38 25.86
N PRO A 585 41.84 -3.32 26.23
CA PRO A 585 41.70 -2.01 25.61
C PRO A 585 42.15 -2.00 24.14
N PRO A 586 41.53 -1.20 23.26
CA PRO A 586 42.16 -0.83 22.01
C PRO A 586 43.49 -0.11 22.26
N GLN A 587 44.48 -0.31 21.39
CA GLN A 587 45.81 0.29 21.50
C GLN A 587 45.95 1.54 20.63
N VAL A 588 46.84 2.45 21.02
CA VAL A 588 47.15 3.63 20.18
C VAL A 588 47.72 3.15 18.83
N GLY A 589 47.16 3.68 17.74
CA GLY A 589 47.46 3.27 16.37
C GLY A 589 46.46 2.27 15.78
N ASP A 590 45.60 1.66 16.60
CA ASP A 590 44.58 0.71 16.15
C ASP A 590 43.61 1.36 15.16
N ILE A 591 43.29 0.63 14.09
CA ILE A 591 42.21 0.97 13.18
C ILE A 591 40.94 0.25 13.62
N ARG A 592 39.84 0.98 13.70
CA ARG A 592 38.50 0.48 14.05
C ARG A 592 37.45 1.09 13.13
N VAL A 593 36.28 0.46 13.09
CA VAL A 593 35.10 0.98 12.40
C VAL A 593 34.07 1.38 13.45
N LEU A 594 33.67 2.64 13.44
CA LEU A 594 32.64 3.17 14.30
C LEU A 594 31.26 2.81 13.75
N ARG A 595 30.42 2.21 14.60
CA ARG A 595 29.01 1.92 14.31
C ARG A 595 28.13 2.44 15.43
N THR A 596 27.01 3.08 15.10
CA THR A 596 26.02 3.43 16.14
C THR A 596 25.31 2.18 16.66
N LYS A 597 24.88 2.20 17.93
CA LYS A 597 24.10 1.10 18.52
C LYS A 597 22.83 0.77 17.71
N GLY A 598 22.19 1.78 17.12
CA GLY A 598 20.97 1.65 16.33
C GLY A 598 21.12 1.01 14.95
N LEU A 599 22.34 0.99 14.38
CA LEU A 599 22.58 0.57 12.99
C LEU A 599 22.12 -0.88 12.72
N LYS A 600 22.35 -1.79 13.68
CA LYS A 600 21.90 -3.18 13.55
C LYS A 600 20.39 -3.28 13.35
N GLY A 601 19.62 -2.58 14.19
CA GLY A 601 18.17 -2.56 14.10
C GLY A 601 17.68 -2.01 12.75
N GLN A 602 18.41 -1.05 12.17
CA GLN A 602 18.13 -0.51 10.84
C GLN A 602 18.42 -1.54 9.73
N VAL A 603 19.53 -2.30 9.82
CA VAL A 603 19.83 -3.37 8.85
C VAL A 603 18.79 -4.49 8.91
N ASP A 604 18.40 -4.93 10.11
CA ASP A 604 17.34 -5.92 10.28
C ASP A 604 15.98 -5.39 9.80
N LEU A 605 15.76 -4.08 9.87
CA LEU A 605 14.58 -3.43 9.30
C LEU A 605 14.60 -3.44 7.76
N ILE A 606 15.72 -3.10 7.12
CA ILE A 606 15.87 -3.17 5.66
C ILE A 606 15.60 -4.59 5.14
N ARG A 607 16.07 -5.62 5.87
CA ARG A 607 15.81 -7.02 5.55
C ARG A 607 14.32 -7.36 5.57
N ARG A 608 13.63 -7.01 6.67
CA ARG A 608 12.19 -7.25 6.84
C ARG A 608 11.36 -6.52 5.77
N ARG A 609 11.72 -5.28 5.45
CA ARG A 609 11.10 -4.51 4.37
C ARG A 609 11.26 -5.21 3.04
N LYS A 610 12.46 -5.69 2.72
CA LYS A 610 12.70 -6.45 1.47
C LYS A 610 11.79 -7.68 1.36
N GLU A 611 11.62 -8.43 2.44
CA GLU A 611 10.71 -9.59 2.46
C GLU A 611 9.25 -9.16 2.24
N ALA A 612 8.79 -8.07 2.86
CA ALA A 612 7.46 -7.52 2.64
C ALA A 612 7.25 -7.02 1.20
N ILE A 613 8.24 -6.33 0.62
CA ILE A 613 8.21 -5.86 -0.78
C ILE A 613 8.17 -7.06 -1.75
N GLY A 614 8.89 -8.14 -1.45
CA GLY A 614 8.81 -9.39 -2.22
C GLY A 614 7.44 -10.07 -2.17
N ARG A 615 6.62 -9.80 -1.13
CA ARG A 615 5.22 -10.22 -1.10
C ARG A 615 4.35 -9.27 -1.93
N LEU A 616 4.60 -7.95 -1.87
CA LEU A 616 3.86 -6.92 -2.60
C LEU A 616 3.76 -7.23 -4.11
N SER A 617 4.82 -7.75 -4.73
CA SER A 617 4.83 -8.14 -6.15
C SER A 617 3.83 -9.24 -6.51
N LYS A 618 3.26 -9.95 -5.52
CA LYS A 618 2.21 -10.97 -5.71
C LYS A 618 0.80 -10.42 -5.47
N HIS A 619 0.66 -9.20 -4.96
CA HIS A 619 -0.64 -8.54 -4.73
C HIS A 619 -1.02 -7.65 -5.91
N THR A 620 -1.48 -8.25 -7.01
CA THR A 620 -1.86 -7.53 -8.24
C THR A 620 -2.87 -6.41 -7.98
N TYR A 621 -3.94 -6.70 -7.22
CA TYR A 621 -4.97 -5.70 -6.92
C TYR A 621 -4.46 -4.51 -6.09
N LEU A 622 -3.58 -4.76 -5.12
CA LEU A 622 -2.94 -3.68 -4.35
C LEU A 622 -2.03 -2.84 -5.24
N LEU A 623 -1.25 -3.48 -6.13
CA LEU A 623 -0.41 -2.76 -7.08
C LEU A 623 -1.25 -1.92 -8.05
N GLU A 624 -2.36 -2.46 -8.58
CA GLU A 624 -3.33 -1.72 -9.38
C GLU A 624 -3.88 -0.53 -8.59
N SER A 625 -4.26 -0.74 -7.32
CA SER A 625 -4.78 0.30 -6.44
C SER A 625 -3.78 1.40 -6.07
N LEU A 626 -2.49 1.08 -6.05
CA LEU A 626 -1.44 2.06 -5.74
C LEU A 626 -0.96 2.79 -6.99
N SER A 627 -0.83 2.11 -8.12
CA SER A 627 -0.36 2.71 -9.38
C SER A 627 -1.44 3.55 -10.06
N GLU A 628 -2.68 3.05 -10.08
CA GLU A 628 -3.83 3.66 -10.76
C GLU A 628 -5.09 3.60 -9.89
N PRO A 629 -5.12 4.25 -8.70
CA PRO A 629 -6.29 4.20 -7.81
C PRO A 629 -7.58 4.59 -8.55
N GLY A 630 -7.48 5.57 -9.45
CA GLY A 630 -8.57 6.04 -10.29
C GLY A 630 -9.30 5.00 -11.14
N GLN A 631 -8.67 3.87 -11.46
CA GLN A 631 -9.26 2.81 -12.30
C GLN A 631 -9.91 1.69 -11.49
N VAL A 632 -9.64 1.67 -10.18
CA VAL A 632 -10.17 0.65 -9.25
C VAL A 632 -11.12 1.24 -8.21
N ILE A 633 -11.30 2.57 -8.20
CA ILE A 633 -12.24 3.23 -7.31
C ILE A 633 -13.63 2.66 -7.53
N MET A 634 -14.30 2.42 -6.41
CA MET A 634 -15.69 1.99 -6.33
C MET A 634 -16.39 2.88 -5.32
N ASP A 635 -17.48 3.51 -5.76
CA ASP A 635 -18.35 4.31 -4.90
C ASP A 635 -19.62 3.54 -4.57
N SER A 636 -19.73 3.11 -3.31
CA SER A 636 -20.90 2.40 -2.82
C SER A 636 -22.12 3.29 -2.57
N GLY A 637 -22.06 4.56 -2.95
CA GLY A 637 -23.13 5.54 -2.78
C GLY A 637 -23.22 6.05 -1.35
N PRO A 638 -24.29 6.80 -1.01
CA PRO A 638 -24.42 7.47 0.28
C PRO A 638 -24.42 6.48 1.44
N VAL A 639 -23.58 6.77 2.44
CA VAL A 639 -23.47 5.98 3.67
C VAL A 639 -24.29 6.63 4.77
N GLN A 640 -25.12 5.83 5.45
CA GLN A 640 -25.83 6.25 6.64
C GLN A 640 -25.00 5.87 7.87
N LEU A 641 -24.61 6.87 8.65
CA LEU A 641 -23.80 6.65 9.85
C LEU A 641 -24.63 5.97 10.94
N PRO A 642 -24.17 4.84 11.52
CA PRO A 642 -24.90 4.11 12.54
C PRO A 642 -25.09 4.92 13.83
N LEU A 643 -24.17 5.84 14.16
CA LEU A 643 -24.27 6.67 15.35
C LEU A 643 -24.25 8.18 15.04
N PRO A 644 -24.96 9.00 15.83
CA PRO A 644 -24.82 10.44 15.75
C PRO A 644 -23.42 10.86 16.23
N LEU A 645 -22.66 11.49 15.33
CA LEU A 645 -21.33 12.02 15.66
C LEU A 645 -21.45 13.33 16.45
N PRO A 646 -20.58 13.57 17.45
CA PRO A 646 -20.63 14.80 18.25
C PRO A 646 -20.10 16.00 17.47
N ASP A 647 -20.99 16.95 17.11
CA ASP A 647 -20.69 18.13 16.28
C ASP A 647 -19.50 18.99 16.76
N LYS A 648 -19.23 18.99 18.08
CA LYS A 648 -18.09 19.74 18.66
C LYS A 648 -16.73 19.12 18.36
N ILE A 649 -16.67 17.82 18.13
CA ILE A 649 -15.43 17.06 17.89
C ILE A 649 -15.32 16.72 16.40
N VAL A 650 -16.44 16.31 15.81
CA VAL A 650 -16.59 15.99 14.40
C VAL A 650 -17.35 17.12 13.71
N ASP A 651 -16.62 18.11 13.22
CA ASP A 651 -17.18 19.20 12.43
C ASP A 651 -17.69 18.72 11.04
N PRO A 652 -18.42 19.55 10.28
CA PRO A 652 -18.97 19.15 8.99
C PRO A 652 -17.94 18.64 7.97
N SER A 653 -16.72 19.21 7.97
CA SER A 653 -15.64 18.74 7.09
C SER A 653 -15.23 17.33 7.47
N LYS A 654 -14.99 17.05 8.76
CA LYS A 654 -14.68 15.69 9.24
C LYS A 654 -15.79 14.69 8.94
N ARG A 655 -17.05 15.09 9.15
CA ARG A 655 -18.21 14.22 8.89
C ARG A 655 -18.31 13.81 7.43
N GLY A 656 -18.22 14.79 6.51
CA GLY A 656 -18.24 14.51 5.08
C GLY A 656 -17.08 13.60 4.64
N GLN A 657 -15.89 13.77 5.23
CA GLN A 657 -14.76 12.86 4.96
C GLN A 657 -15.00 11.45 5.53
N ILE A 658 -15.60 11.29 6.72
CA ILE A 658 -15.96 9.96 7.26
C ILE A 658 -16.95 9.25 6.33
N GLU A 659 -17.99 9.95 5.87
CA GLU A 659 -18.99 9.41 4.94
C GLU A 659 -18.34 8.97 3.61
N LYS A 660 -17.47 9.81 3.03
CA LYS A 660 -16.70 9.47 1.82
C LYS A 660 -15.75 8.29 2.07
N ILE A 661 -15.03 8.27 3.18
CA ILE A 661 -14.10 7.18 3.53
C ILE A 661 -14.83 5.85 3.67
N LEU A 662 -16.06 5.83 4.22
CA LEU A 662 -16.88 4.62 4.34
C LEU A 662 -17.50 4.21 2.99
N GLY A 663 -17.81 5.17 2.12
CA GLY A 663 -18.43 4.94 0.80
C GLY A 663 -17.44 4.51 -0.30
N VAL A 664 -16.21 5.04 -0.28
CA VAL A 664 -15.21 4.88 -1.34
C VAL A 664 -14.19 3.79 -1.01
N ARG A 665 -13.89 2.94 -2.00
CA ARG A 665 -13.00 1.78 -1.90
C ARG A 665 -12.13 1.66 -3.16
N PRO A 666 -10.98 0.96 -3.13
CA PRO A 666 -10.35 0.33 -1.97
C PRO A 666 -9.40 1.25 -1.20
N ILE A 667 -9.01 2.39 -1.77
CA ILE A 667 -8.03 3.31 -1.20
C ILE A 667 -8.61 4.71 -1.06
N TYR A 668 -8.33 5.36 0.06
CA TYR A 668 -8.65 6.77 0.27
C TYR A 668 -7.43 7.49 0.86
N ALA A 669 -7.13 8.68 0.33
CA ALA A 669 -6.02 9.50 0.80
C ALA A 669 -6.57 10.82 1.38
N LEU A 670 -6.35 11.03 2.67
CA LEU A 670 -6.83 12.20 3.41
C LEU A 670 -5.69 13.14 3.77
N GLN A 671 -5.72 14.34 3.21
CA GLN A 671 -4.92 15.47 3.63
C GLN A 671 -5.55 16.15 4.84
N GLY A 672 -4.82 16.18 5.96
CA GLY A 672 -5.20 16.93 7.14
C GLY A 672 -4.16 17.99 7.52
N PRO A 673 -4.43 19.28 7.26
CA PRO A 673 -3.62 20.40 7.71
C PRO A 673 -3.35 20.42 9.25
N PRO A 674 -2.43 21.27 9.74
CA PRO A 674 -2.16 21.39 11.17
C PRO A 674 -3.42 21.83 11.95
N GLY A 675 -3.70 21.16 13.07
CA GLY A 675 -4.82 21.53 13.94
C GLY A 675 -6.20 21.08 13.47
N THR A 676 -6.32 20.35 12.36
CA THR A 676 -7.63 19.90 11.84
C THR A 676 -8.22 18.69 12.53
N GLY A 677 -7.49 18.08 13.46
CA GLY A 677 -8.01 16.98 14.27
C GLY A 677 -8.10 15.63 13.56
N LYS A 678 -7.19 15.34 12.61
CA LYS A 678 -7.03 14.03 11.93
C LYS A 678 -7.25 12.84 12.88
N THR A 679 -6.48 12.78 13.96
CA THR A 679 -6.52 11.68 14.92
C THR A 679 -7.86 11.57 15.67
N HIS A 680 -8.57 12.69 15.88
CA HIS A 680 -9.94 12.62 16.44
C HIS A 680 -10.90 12.03 15.41
N MET A 681 -10.81 12.45 14.15
CA MET A 681 -11.62 11.90 13.08
C MET A 681 -11.41 10.38 12.93
N VAL A 682 -10.16 9.90 12.96
CA VAL A 682 -9.86 8.47 12.91
C VAL A 682 -10.45 7.73 14.10
N ALA A 683 -10.35 8.29 15.32
CA ALA A 683 -10.91 7.64 16.51
C ALA A 683 -12.43 7.42 16.39
N TRP A 684 -13.17 8.39 15.86
CA TRP A 684 -14.61 8.27 15.62
C TRP A 684 -14.94 7.41 14.40
N LEU A 685 -14.15 7.47 13.33
CA LEU A 685 -14.27 6.56 12.18
C LEU A 685 -14.16 5.09 12.62
N LEU A 686 -13.22 4.76 13.50
CA LEU A 686 -13.06 3.41 14.03
C LEU A 686 -14.30 2.94 14.80
N ARG A 687 -14.96 3.85 15.53
CA ARG A 687 -16.23 3.56 16.18
C ARG A 687 -17.30 3.23 15.16
N GLU A 688 -17.45 4.03 14.09
CA GLU A 688 -18.42 3.76 13.04
C GLU A 688 -18.15 2.42 12.34
N ILE A 689 -16.89 2.14 11.97
CA ILE A 689 -16.50 0.86 11.35
C ILE A 689 -16.87 -0.32 12.26
N LEU A 690 -16.56 -0.24 13.56
CA LEU A 690 -16.83 -1.35 14.49
C LEU A 690 -18.29 -1.44 14.94
N GLN A 691 -19.09 -0.40 14.75
CA GLN A 691 -20.54 -0.47 14.94
C GLN A 691 -21.21 -1.14 13.74
N GLU A 692 -20.75 -0.83 12.52
CA GLU A 692 -21.20 -1.51 11.30
C GLU A 692 -20.69 -2.96 11.22
N ASP A 693 -19.48 -3.21 11.73
CA ASP A 693 -18.82 -4.52 11.73
C ASP A 693 -18.07 -4.80 13.04
N PRO A 694 -18.73 -5.37 14.05
CA PRO A 694 -18.10 -5.67 15.34
C PRO A 694 -16.91 -6.64 15.28
N VAL A 695 -16.76 -7.38 14.17
CA VAL A 695 -15.66 -8.34 13.97
C VAL A 695 -14.61 -7.85 12.98
N ALA A 696 -14.71 -6.62 12.49
CA ALA A 696 -13.69 -6.06 11.60
C ALA A 696 -12.32 -6.03 12.28
N GLN A 697 -11.30 -6.48 11.54
CA GLN A 697 -9.90 -6.43 11.95
C GLN A 697 -9.23 -5.23 11.31
N ILE A 698 -8.76 -4.30 12.14
CA ILE A 698 -8.25 -2.99 11.72
C ILE A 698 -6.79 -2.87 12.14
N LEU A 699 -5.90 -2.74 11.18
CA LEU A 699 -4.51 -2.39 11.39
C LEU A 699 -4.37 -0.87 11.41
N ILE A 700 -3.88 -0.34 12.53
CA ILE A 700 -3.51 1.07 12.68
C ILE A 700 -2.00 1.16 12.74
N THR A 701 -1.45 1.94 11.83
CA THR A 701 0.00 2.12 11.71
C THR A 701 0.41 3.57 11.53
N ALA A 702 1.65 3.86 11.90
CA ALA A 702 2.32 5.11 11.58
C ALA A 702 3.84 4.87 11.48
N GLN A 703 4.57 5.86 10.96
CA GLN A 703 6.03 5.78 10.89
C GLN A 703 6.69 5.73 12.29
N ALA A 704 6.09 6.37 13.30
CA ALA A 704 6.68 6.52 14.63
C ALA A 704 5.73 6.09 15.76
N HIS A 705 6.30 5.51 16.83
CA HIS A 705 5.55 5.03 17.99
C HIS A 705 4.63 6.08 18.65
N PRO A 706 5.05 7.35 18.86
CA PRO A 706 4.21 8.34 19.53
C PRO A 706 2.89 8.62 18.80
N ALA A 707 2.89 8.64 17.46
CA ALA A 707 1.67 8.88 16.68
C ALA A 707 0.62 7.77 16.91
N VAL A 708 1.09 6.52 16.97
CA VAL A 708 0.24 5.36 17.25
C VAL A 708 -0.36 5.42 18.66
N ASP A 709 0.45 5.79 19.66
CA ASP A 709 0.00 5.84 21.05
C ASP A 709 -1.00 6.96 21.31
N VAL A 710 -0.81 8.13 20.66
CA VAL A 710 -1.77 9.24 20.72
C VAL A 710 -3.12 8.81 20.15
N LEU A 711 -3.14 8.14 18.99
CA LEU A 711 -4.38 7.63 18.41
C LEU A 711 -5.03 6.59 19.31
N ARG A 712 -4.28 5.61 19.82
CA ARG A 712 -4.79 4.61 20.77
C ARG A 712 -5.44 5.25 21.99
N SER A 713 -4.77 6.24 22.60
CA SER A 713 -5.32 6.93 23.76
C SER A 713 -6.60 7.70 23.44
N LYS A 714 -6.76 8.25 22.23
CA LYS A 714 -7.99 8.96 21.82
C LYS A 714 -9.13 7.99 21.56
N VAL A 715 -8.86 6.86 20.92
CA VAL A 715 -9.85 5.78 20.72
C VAL A 715 -10.42 5.34 22.07
N GLU A 716 -9.54 5.05 23.03
CA GLU A 716 -9.95 4.57 24.35
C GLU A 716 -10.69 5.63 25.19
N LYS A 717 -10.15 6.85 25.26
CA LYS A 717 -10.64 7.90 26.19
C LYS A 717 -11.73 8.80 25.61
N GLU A 718 -11.90 8.83 24.30
CA GLU A 718 -12.89 9.68 23.65
C GLU A 718 -13.95 8.87 22.91
N ALA A 719 -13.53 8.05 21.94
CA ALA A 719 -14.46 7.34 21.07
C ALA A 719 -15.17 6.17 21.75
N PHE A 720 -14.52 5.44 22.65
CA PHE A 720 -15.09 4.28 23.37
C PHE A 720 -15.31 4.53 24.87
N LYS A 721 -15.29 5.80 25.30
CA LYS A 721 -15.40 6.16 26.73
C LYS A 721 -16.72 5.71 27.38
N ASP A 722 -17.80 5.76 26.61
CA ASP A 722 -19.18 5.44 27.00
C ASP A 722 -19.52 3.96 26.75
N VAL A 723 -18.60 3.19 26.17
CA VAL A 723 -18.75 1.75 25.95
C VAL A 723 -18.23 1.00 27.18
N PRO A 724 -19.05 0.12 27.81
CA PRO A 724 -18.62 -0.75 28.91
C PRO A 724 -17.39 -1.56 28.53
N GLU A 725 -16.47 -1.77 29.48
CA GLU A 725 -15.17 -2.40 29.25
C GLU A 725 -15.27 -3.81 28.63
N ASP A 726 -16.28 -4.59 29.04
CA ASP A 726 -16.58 -5.93 28.51
C ASP A 726 -17.13 -5.94 27.08
N ARG A 727 -17.55 -4.78 26.56
CA ARG A 727 -18.05 -4.58 25.19
C ARG A 727 -17.11 -3.77 24.31
N ARG A 728 -15.96 -3.35 24.83
CA ARG A 728 -14.96 -2.64 24.03
C ARG A 728 -14.30 -3.60 23.04
N PRO A 729 -13.88 -3.11 21.87
CA PRO A 729 -13.14 -3.92 20.91
C PRO A 729 -11.83 -4.40 21.52
N LEU A 730 -11.44 -5.63 21.19
CA LEU A 730 -10.14 -6.17 21.60
C LEU A 730 -9.03 -5.41 20.86
N ALA A 731 -8.24 -4.64 21.59
CA ALA A 731 -7.20 -3.78 21.05
C ALA A 731 -5.83 -4.17 21.58
N ILE A 732 -4.85 -4.37 20.68
CA ILE A 732 -3.47 -4.74 21.05
C ILE A 732 -2.45 -3.76 20.48
N ARG A 733 -1.36 -3.54 21.22
CA ARG A 733 -0.18 -2.80 20.77
C ARG A 733 0.98 -3.76 20.54
N LEU A 734 1.39 -3.91 19.28
CA LEU A 734 2.57 -4.69 18.90
C LEU A 734 3.84 -3.86 19.10
N ARG A 735 4.73 -4.34 19.96
CA ARG A 735 6.06 -3.75 20.20
C ARG A 735 7.01 -4.88 20.50
N ARG A 736 8.01 -5.06 19.66
CA ARG A 736 9.09 -5.99 19.97
C ARG A 736 9.87 -5.47 21.19
N THR A 737 9.79 -6.19 22.30
CA THR A 737 10.63 -5.92 23.47
C THR A 737 12.05 -6.40 23.18
N ASN A 738 13.05 -5.52 23.30
CA ASN A 738 14.48 -5.84 23.14
C ASN A 738 14.99 -6.73 24.30
N THR A 739 14.41 -7.91 24.50
CA THR A 739 14.74 -8.83 25.61
C THR A 739 15.74 -9.93 25.24
N ASP A 740 16.34 -9.89 24.05
CA ASP A 740 17.39 -10.85 23.68
C ASP A 740 18.78 -10.47 24.24
N GLN A 741 18.90 -9.33 24.93
CA GLN A 741 20.12 -8.96 25.68
C GLN A 741 19.77 -8.66 27.14
N ALA A 742 20.40 -9.44 28.04
CA ALA A 742 20.43 -9.27 29.50
C ALA A 742 19.09 -9.40 30.25
N GLY A 743 18.68 -10.64 30.54
CA GLY A 743 18.15 -11.01 31.86
C GLY A 743 16.74 -10.55 32.29
N ASP A 744 16.22 -9.44 31.79
CA ASP A 744 14.99 -8.82 32.28
C ASP A 744 13.73 -9.33 31.57
N LEU A 745 12.64 -9.46 32.33
CA LEU A 745 11.31 -9.72 31.78
C LEU A 745 10.86 -8.50 30.94
N PRO A 746 10.17 -8.71 29.80
CA PRO A 746 9.55 -7.62 29.04
C PRO A 746 8.74 -6.69 29.94
N LYS A 747 8.92 -5.36 29.82
CA LYS A 747 8.07 -4.40 30.55
C LYS A 747 6.63 -4.56 30.05
N ASP A 748 5.71 -4.91 30.95
CA ASP A 748 4.26 -4.99 30.68
C ASP A 748 3.67 -3.59 30.52
N GLU A 749 3.83 -3.00 29.33
CA GLU A 749 3.23 -1.72 29.01
C GLU A 749 1.71 -1.86 28.83
N PRO A 750 0.89 -0.89 29.31
CA PRO A 750 -0.54 -0.89 29.09
C PRO A 750 -0.91 -1.04 27.61
N GLY A 751 -1.83 -1.95 27.33
CA GLY A 751 -2.29 -2.30 25.98
C GLY A 751 -1.31 -3.13 25.13
N SER A 752 -0.15 -3.53 25.66
CA SER A 752 0.69 -4.55 24.99
C SER A 752 -0.04 -5.89 24.93
N GLU A 753 0.31 -6.73 23.96
CA GLU A 753 -0.33 -8.04 23.79
C GLU A 753 -0.30 -8.90 25.07
N ARG A 754 0.83 -8.92 25.79
CA ARG A 754 0.94 -9.62 27.08
C ARG A 754 0.01 -9.04 28.14
N HIS A 755 -0.03 -7.71 28.24
CA HIS A 755 -0.89 -7.01 29.19
C HIS A 755 -2.37 -7.30 28.93
N VAL A 756 -2.81 -7.20 27.67
CA VAL A 756 -4.18 -7.48 27.25
C VAL A 756 -4.55 -8.94 27.53
N THR A 757 -3.63 -9.87 27.26
CA THR A 757 -3.83 -11.29 27.59
C THR A 757 -4.02 -11.48 29.10
N ALA A 758 -3.22 -10.83 29.93
CA ALA A 758 -3.36 -10.89 31.38
C ALA A 758 -4.71 -10.29 31.86
N GLU A 759 -5.15 -9.18 31.27
CA GLU A 759 -6.45 -8.57 31.57
C GLU A 759 -7.63 -9.48 31.20
N LEU A 760 -7.59 -10.12 30.03
CA LEU A 760 -8.62 -11.07 29.59
C LEU A 760 -8.71 -12.29 30.51
N LEU A 761 -7.56 -12.88 30.87
CA LEU A 761 -7.50 -14.01 31.80
C LEU A 761 -8.01 -13.59 33.19
N GLY A 762 -7.55 -12.46 33.72
CA GLY A 762 -7.98 -11.93 35.01
C GLY A 762 -9.48 -11.57 35.06
N GLY A 763 -10.01 -11.01 33.98
CA GLY A 763 -11.45 -10.75 33.83
C GLY A 763 -12.28 -12.04 33.79
N THR A 764 -11.79 -13.07 33.09
CA THR A 764 -12.46 -14.37 33.00
C THR A 764 -12.45 -15.11 34.34
N ILE A 765 -11.32 -15.09 35.06
CA ILE A 765 -11.20 -15.64 36.42
C ILE A 765 -12.23 -14.99 37.34
N ARG A 766 -12.28 -13.65 37.39
CA ARG A 766 -13.25 -12.92 38.23
C ARG A 766 -14.69 -13.29 37.93
N ARG A 767 -15.08 -13.39 36.66
CA ARG A 767 -16.44 -13.81 36.27
C ARG A 767 -16.80 -15.23 36.73
N LEU A 768 -15.85 -16.15 36.62
CA LEU A 768 -16.04 -17.54 37.04
C LEU A 768 -16.06 -17.67 38.56
N GLU A 769 -15.24 -16.90 39.28
CA GLU A 769 -15.27 -16.83 40.75
C GLU A 769 -16.59 -16.24 41.26
N ASP A 770 -17.06 -15.12 40.69
CA ASP A 770 -18.37 -14.54 41.00
C ASP A 770 -19.51 -15.53 40.72
N THR A 771 -19.37 -16.36 39.67
CA THR A 771 -20.36 -17.40 39.35
C THR A 771 -20.29 -18.53 40.38
N ALA A 772 -19.09 -18.97 40.77
CA ALA A 772 -18.87 -20.00 41.78
C ALA A 772 -19.41 -19.61 43.17
N GLU A 773 -19.38 -18.31 43.50
CA GLU A 773 -19.96 -17.79 44.74
C GLU A 773 -21.49 -17.85 44.75
N ARG A 774 -22.11 -17.72 43.57
CA ARG A 774 -23.58 -17.70 43.43
C ARG A 774 -24.13 -19.10 43.19
N HIS A 775 -23.48 -19.91 42.35
CA HIS A 775 -23.93 -21.18 41.80
C HIS A 775 -22.77 -22.18 41.70
N GLU A 776 -23.06 -23.48 41.69
CA GLU A 776 -22.03 -24.51 41.49
C GLU A 776 -21.52 -24.49 40.03
N LEU A 777 -20.21 -24.43 39.84
CA LEU A 777 -19.60 -24.45 38.51
C LEU A 777 -19.77 -25.83 37.87
N SER A 778 -19.98 -25.87 36.56
CA SER A 778 -19.86 -27.12 35.80
C SER A 778 -18.40 -27.60 35.78
N GLY A 779 -18.17 -28.90 35.51
CA GLY A 779 -16.81 -29.45 35.40
C GLY A 779 -15.94 -28.68 34.40
N ILE A 780 -16.50 -28.34 33.23
CA ILE A 780 -15.81 -27.54 32.20
C ILE A 780 -15.48 -26.13 32.71
N GLN A 781 -16.37 -25.49 33.47
CA GLN A 781 -16.11 -24.16 34.03
C GLN A 781 -15.00 -24.19 35.09
N ALA A 782 -14.95 -25.23 35.91
CA ALA A 782 -13.89 -25.43 36.90
C ALA A 782 -12.53 -25.68 36.23
N ASP A 783 -12.49 -26.54 35.21
CA ASP A 783 -11.28 -26.80 34.41
C ASP A 783 -10.78 -25.52 33.72
N TRP A 784 -11.70 -24.73 33.17
CA TRP A 784 -11.36 -23.45 32.52
C TRP A 784 -10.83 -22.41 33.52
N LEU A 785 -11.37 -22.36 34.73
CA LEU A 785 -10.88 -21.49 35.81
C LEU A 785 -9.43 -21.85 36.19
N ASP A 786 -9.11 -23.14 36.31
CA ASP A 786 -7.77 -23.63 36.63
C ASP A 786 -6.76 -23.35 35.49
N ALA A 787 -7.18 -23.60 34.24
CA ALA A 787 -6.38 -23.29 33.06
C ALA A 787 -6.08 -21.77 32.97
N CYS A 788 -7.09 -20.92 33.20
CA CYS A 788 -6.90 -19.47 33.21
C CYS A 788 -5.91 -19.00 34.29
N ARG A 789 -5.99 -19.58 35.49
CA ARG A 789 -5.04 -19.28 36.59
C ARG A 789 -3.62 -19.70 36.23
N THR A 790 -3.47 -20.90 35.67
CA THR A 790 -2.18 -21.43 35.21
C THR A 790 -1.56 -20.53 34.14
N MET A 791 -2.32 -20.19 33.09
CA MET A 791 -1.85 -19.28 32.04
C MET A 791 -1.46 -17.90 32.59
N LEU A 792 -2.23 -17.34 33.54
CA LEU A 792 -1.92 -16.03 34.13
C LEU A 792 -0.62 -16.05 34.94
N VAL A 793 -0.31 -17.16 35.61
CA VAL A 793 0.98 -17.36 36.29
C VAL A 793 2.11 -17.52 35.27
N GLU A 794 1.89 -18.31 34.22
CA GLU A 794 2.88 -18.51 33.14
C GLU A 794 3.26 -17.21 32.42
N LEU A 795 2.35 -16.26 32.27
CA LEU A 795 2.66 -14.95 31.68
C LEU A 795 3.77 -14.20 32.43
N ARG A 796 3.99 -14.52 33.71
CA ARG A 796 5.05 -13.95 34.55
C ARG A 796 6.35 -14.75 34.49
N THR A 797 6.35 -15.92 33.86
CA THR A 797 7.51 -16.81 33.74
C THR A 797 8.09 -16.79 32.32
N ARG A 798 9.32 -17.28 32.18
CA ARG A 798 9.98 -17.39 30.86
C ARG A 798 9.47 -18.58 30.04
N ASP A 799 9.09 -19.65 30.73
CA ASP A 799 8.50 -20.85 30.15
C ASP A 799 6.98 -20.70 30.27
N ALA A 800 6.32 -20.48 29.14
CA ALA A 800 4.92 -20.07 29.07
C ALA A 800 4.28 -20.69 27.83
N SER A 801 4.37 -22.01 27.69
CA SER A 801 3.94 -22.71 26.47
C SER A 801 2.42 -22.65 26.29
N LEU A 802 1.65 -22.86 27.36
CA LEU A 802 0.18 -22.78 27.34
C LEU A 802 -0.27 -21.33 27.12
N ALA A 803 0.35 -20.39 27.85
CA ALA A 803 0.07 -18.98 27.65
C ALA A 803 0.50 -18.48 26.26
N LYS A 804 1.54 -19.05 25.63
CA LYS A 804 2.00 -18.66 24.28
C LYS A 804 0.92 -18.92 23.24
N GLU A 805 0.28 -20.08 23.24
CA GLU A 805 -0.79 -20.38 22.28
C GLU A 805 -1.98 -19.43 22.46
N PHE A 806 -2.37 -19.16 23.70
CA PHE A 806 -3.44 -18.22 24.00
C PHE A 806 -3.07 -16.77 23.59
N ARG A 807 -1.82 -16.35 23.79
CA ARG A 807 -1.31 -15.06 23.32
C ARG A 807 -1.36 -14.92 21.80
N GLU A 808 -0.98 -15.96 21.05
CA GLU A 808 -1.10 -15.96 19.60
C GLU A 808 -2.57 -15.92 19.16
N LEU A 809 -3.48 -16.59 19.88
CA LEU A 809 -4.92 -16.47 19.65
C LEU A 809 -5.40 -15.03 19.86
N VAL A 810 -4.99 -14.37 20.94
CA VAL A 810 -5.31 -12.96 21.23
C VAL A 810 -4.80 -12.05 20.11
N LYS A 811 -3.57 -12.26 19.61
CA LYS A 811 -3.02 -11.50 18.48
C LYS A 811 -3.87 -11.63 17.22
N ARG A 812 -4.23 -12.87 16.87
CA ARG A 812 -5.01 -13.18 15.66
C ARG A 812 -6.47 -12.73 15.76
N SER A 813 -6.99 -12.58 16.97
CA SER A 813 -8.40 -12.23 17.24
C SER A 813 -8.62 -10.75 17.55
N ALA A 814 -7.57 -9.93 17.60
CA ALA A 814 -7.70 -8.52 17.90
C ALA A 814 -8.51 -7.78 16.81
N SER A 815 -9.50 -7.00 17.25
CA SER A 815 -10.28 -6.12 16.37
C SER A 815 -9.45 -4.91 15.94
N ILE A 816 -8.58 -4.40 16.83
CA ILE A 816 -7.68 -3.29 16.52
C ILE A 816 -6.23 -3.65 16.86
N THR A 817 -5.36 -3.65 15.86
CA THR A 817 -3.93 -3.86 16.04
C THR A 817 -3.17 -2.56 15.80
N TYR A 818 -2.51 -2.07 16.84
CA TYR A 818 -1.67 -0.87 16.80
C TYR A 818 -0.20 -1.25 16.63
N SER A 819 0.42 -0.80 15.54
CA SER A 819 1.82 -1.10 15.22
C SER A 819 2.54 0.10 14.60
N THR A 820 3.88 0.10 14.56
CA THR A 820 4.57 0.93 13.56
C THR A 820 4.66 0.19 12.23
N ALA A 821 4.85 0.91 11.13
CA ALA A 821 4.88 0.34 9.77
C ALA A 821 6.02 -0.67 9.54
N ALA A 822 7.00 -0.66 10.45
CA ALA A 822 8.27 -1.35 10.40
C ALA A 822 8.43 -2.39 11.53
N ASP A 823 7.37 -2.66 12.30
CA ASP A 823 7.44 -3.52 13.48
C ASP A 823 7.75 -4.99 13.14
N GLY A 824 8.51 -5.66 14.02
CA GLY A 824 8.92 -7.04 13.82
C GLY A 824 7.81 -8.05 14.06
N ASP A 825 6.95 -7.79 15.04
CA ASP A 825 5.83 -8.66 15.38
C ASP A 825 4.74 -8.54 14.30
N LEU A 826 4.53 -7.35 13.74
CA LEU A 826 3.66 -7.17 12.57
C LEU A 826 4.18 -7.95 11.36
N ALA A 827 5.50 -7.93 11.12
CA ALA A 827 6.10 -8.71 10.03
C ALA A 827 6.00 -10.22 10.27
N ALA A 828 6.00 -10.68 11.52
CA ALA A 828 5.83 -12.08 11.88
C ALA A 828 4.38 -12.57 11.65
N LEU A 829 3.39 -11.69 11.83
CA LEU A 829 1.98 -11.97 11.50
C LEU A 829 1.71 -11.97 9.99
N ALA A 830 2.66 -11.51 9.17
CA ALA A 830 2.48 -11.41 7.73
C ALA A 830 2.35 -12.79 7.07
N GLY A 831 1.17 -13.10 6.55
CA GLY A 831 0.81 -14.39 5.97
C GLY A 831 -0.03 -15.27 6.90
N GLU A 832 -0.21 -14.90 8.16
CA GLU A 832 -1.13 -15.57 9.10
C GLU A 832 -2.40 -14.75 9.35
N VAL A 833 -2.30 -13.43 9.28
CA VAL A 833 -3.40 -12.49 9.54
C VAL A 833 -3.53 -11.53 8.36
N SER A 834 -4.77 -11.29 7.94
CA SER A 834 -5.16 -10.20 7.05
C SER A 834 -6.10 -9.24 7.79
N TYR A 835 -6.10 -7.98 7.38
CA TYR A 835 -6.90 -6.92 7.99
C TYR A 835 -7.91 -6.39 6.99
N ASP A 836 -9.15 -6.21 7.42
CA ASP A 836 -10.20 -5.58 6.63
C ASP A 836 -9.80 -4.13 6.29
N TRP A 837 -9.13 -3.45 7.22
CA TRP A 837 -8.61 -2.10 7.06
C TRP A 837 -7.13 -1.99 7.44
N ALA A 838 -6.36 -1.26 6.63
CA ALA A 838 -5.05 -0.74 6.98
C ALA A 838 -5.09 0.80 6.95
N ILE A 839 -5.04 1.40 8.13
CA ILE A 839 -5.06 2.85 8.34
C ILE A 839 -3.65 3.32 8.68
N VAL A 840 -3.09 4.17 7.82
CA VAL A 840 -1.74 4.72 7.95
C VAL A 840 -1.83 6.21 8.33
N GLU A 841 -1.54 6.52 9.59
CA GLU A 841 -1.35 7.89 10.07
C GLU A 841 0.04 8.42 9.72
N GLU A 842 0.14 9.72 9.50
CA GLU A 842 1.37 10.42 9.10
C GLU A 842 2.03 9.84 7.82
N ALA A 843 1.21 9.32 6.90
CA ALA A 843 1.64 8.73 5.62
C ALA A 843 2.47 9.71 4.75
N GLY A 844 2.25 11.01 4.91
CA GLY A 844 3.05 12.06 4.24
C GLY A 844 4.53 12.07 4.58
N LYS A 845 4.95 11.40 5.68
CA LYS A 845 6.35 11.29 6.13
C LYS A 845 6.98 9.94 5.83
N ALA A 846 6.20 9.00 5.29
CA ALA A 846 6.67 7.65 5.03
C ALA A 846 7.18 7.55 3.58
N HIS A 847 8.29 6.84 3.39
CA HIS A 847 8.68 6.40 2.05
C HIS A 847 7.80 5.22 1.60
N GLY A 848 7.68 5.00 0.28
CA GLY A 848 6.84 3.91 -0.23
C GLY A 848 7.23 2.51 0.28
N PHE A 849 8.53 2.24 0.43
CA PHE A 849 9.01 0.99 1.01
C PHE A 849 8.67 0.81 2.50
N GLU A 850 8.39 1.88 3.24
CA GLU A 850 7.96 1.79 4.64
C GLU A 850 6.50 1.37 4.75
N LEU A 851 5.69 1.70 3.73
CA LEU A 851 4.26 1.37 3.69
C LEU A 851 3.98 -0.02 3.09
N ALA A 852 4.96 -0.65 2.43
CA ALA A 852 4.77 -1.95 1.77
C ALA A 852 4.21 -3.04 2.71
N LEU A 853 4.73 -3.13 3.94
CA LEU A 853 4.26 -4.10 4.92
C LEU A 853 2.79 -3.86 5.31
N PRO A 854 2.41 -2.72 5.93
CA PRO A 854 1.04 -2.52 6.36
C PRO A 854 0.03 -2.53 5.20
N LEU A 855 0.40 -2.07 4.00
CA LEU A 855 -0.49 -2.13 2.85
C LEU A 855 -0.73 -3.56 2.36
N SER A 856 0.30 -4.42 2.31
CA SER A 856 0.14 -5.82 1.91
C SER A 856 -0.71 -6.67 2.86
N LEU A 857 -0.90 -6.21 4.10
CA LEU A 857 -1.73 -6.89 5.11
C LEU A 857 -3.20 -6.43 5.09
N GLY A 858 -3.51 -5.32 4.44
CA GLY A 858 -4.87 -4.76 4.40
C GLY A 858 -5.62 -5.08 3.10
N HIS A 859 -6.95 -5.11 3.17
CA HIS A 859 -7.84 -5.21 2.00
C HIS A 859 -8.45 -3.86 1.58
N ARG A 860 -8.51 -2.90 2.51
CA ARG A 860 -8.92 -1.51 2.32
C ARG A 860 -7.93 -0.57 2.98
N TRP A 861 -7.57 0.52 2.31
CA TRP A 861 -6.46 1.38 2.71
C TRP A 861 -6.92 2.82 2.94
N LEU A 862 -6.58 3.35 4.11
CA LEU A 862 -6.77 4.76 4.43
C LEU A 862 -5.41 5.38 4.74
N LEU A 863 -4.95 6.25 3.85
CA LEU A 863 -3.70 7.00 4.04
C LEU A 863 -4.03 8.39 4.56
N ILE A 864 -3.41 8.79 5.67
CA ILE A 864 -3.68 10.07 6.31
C ILE A 864 -2.36 10.82 6.48
N GLY A 865 -2.29 12.04 5.97
CA GLY A 865 -1.05 12.81 6.02
C GLY A 865 -1.23 14.27 5.70
N ASP A 866 -0.12 14.98 5.60
CA ASP A 866 -0.10 16.36 5.10
C ASP A 866 1.15 16.57 4.24
N PRO A 867 1.02 16.61 2.90
CA PRO A 867 2.15 16.74 2.00
C PRO A 867 2.76 18.15 2.02
N LYS A 868 2.12 19.11 2.71
CA LYS A 868 2.62 20.48 2.93
C LYS A 868 3.44 20.59 4.23
N GLN A 869 3.55 19.53 5.02
CA GLN A 869 4.48 19.43 6.17
C GLN A 869 5.74 18.65 5.78
N LEU A 870 6.57 18.25 6.76
CA LEU A 870 7.88 17.63 6.49
C LEU A 870 7.73 16.41 5.55
N PRO A 871 8.56 16.33 4.51
CA PRO A 871 8.62 15.16 3.64
C PRO A 871 9.24 13.97 4.39
N PRO A 872 9.26 12.78 3.76
CA PRO A 872 10.01 11.65 4.27
C PRO A 872 11.47 11.99 4.61
N TYR A 873 11.97 11.39 5.68
CA TYR A 873 13.33 11.65 6.18
C TYR A 873 14.38 11.35 5.10
N ARG A 874 15.35 12.27 4.93
CA ARG A 874 16.44 12.19 3.93
C ARG A 874 15.95 12.10 2.47
N ILE A 875 14.76 12.62 2.14
CA ILE A 875 14.23 12.58 0.75
C ILE A 875 15.20 13.13 -0.30
N GLU A 876 16.01 14.14 0.04
CA GLU A 876 17.02 14.73 -0.86
C GLU A 876 18.10 13.73 -1.27
N ASP A 877 18.50 12.83 -0.37
CA ASP A 877 19.46 11.77 -0.68
C ASP A 877 18.86 10.75 -1.66
N TYR A 878 17.57 10.41 -1.49
CA TYR A 878 16.86 9.55 -2.44
C TYR A 878 16.68 10.23 -3.80
N GLN A 879 16.36 11.51 -3.83
CA GLN A 879 16.25 12.29 -5.06
C GLN A 879 17.59 12.34 -5.82
N SER A 880 18.68 12.53 -5.09
CA SER A 880 20.03 12.54 -5.65
C SER A 880 20.39 11.16 -6.20
N ALA A 881 20.18 10.10 -5.42
CA ALA A 881 20.43 8.72 -5.86
C ALA A 881 19.60 8.31 -7.08
N VAL A 882 18.32 8.65 -7.11
CA VAL A 882 17.46 8.40 -8.28
C VAL A 882 17.92 9.19 -9.50
N SER A 883 18.44 10.41 -9.31
CA SER A 883 18.95 11.24 -10.41
C SER A 883 20.26 10.71 -11.01
N THR A 884 21.01 9.91 -10.27
CA THR A 884 22.27 9.28 -10.70
C THR A 884 22.19 7.75 -10.57
N MET A 885 21.12 7.16 -11.09
CA MET A 885 20.78 5.75 -10.87
C MET A 885 21.90 4.78 -11.28
N ASP A 886 22.62 5.06 -12.38
CA ASP A 886 23.74 4.22 -12.82
C ASP A 886 24.89 4.18 -11.80
N GLU A 887 25.21 5.33 -11.18
CA GLU A 887 26.21 5.39 -10.12
C GLU A 887 25.72 4.67 -8.86
N THR A 888 24.43 4.82 -8.53
CA THR A 888 23.77 4.14 -7.40
C THR A 888 23.82 2.62 -7.55
N VAL A 889 23.48 2.10 -8.74
CA VAL A 889 23.56 0.66 -9.04
C VAL A 889 25.01 0.19 -8.98
N ALA A 890 25.95 0.92 -9.58
CA ALA A 890 27.37 0.56 -9.53
C ALA A 890 27.96 0.59 -8.11
N ALA A 891 27.49 1.48 -7.24
CA ALA A 891 27.90 1.54 -5.84
C ALA A 891 27.39 0.33 -5.06
N LEU A 892 26.12 -0.06 -5.24
CA LEU A 892 25.53 -1.24 -4.62
C LEU A 892 26.27 -2.54 -4.99
N GLU A 893 26.72 -2.65 -6.24
CA GLU A 893 27.44 -3.83 -6.74
C GLU A 893 28.86 -3.98 -6.20
N ARG A 894 29.52 -2.85 -5.86
CA ARG A 894 30.86 -2.85 -5.26
C ARG A 894 30.85 -3.27 -3.79
N MET A 895 29.69 -3.27 -3.13
CA MET A 895 29.59 -3.58 -1.71
C MET A 895 29.72 -5.09 -1.42
N GLU A 896 30.63 -5.44 -0.52
CA GLU A 896 30.85 -6.81 -0.09
C GLU A 896 29.96 -7.21 1.10
N GLY A 897 29.66 -8.51 1.22
CA GLY A 897 28.98 -9.08 2.39
C GLY A 897 27.46 -8.87 2.46
N LEU A 898 26.83 -8.25 1.46
CA LEU A 898 25.39 -7.95 1.50
C LEU A 898 24.48 -9.19 1.43
N GLY A 899 24.94 -10.31 0.85
CA GLY A 899 24.19 -11.57 0.80
C GLY A 899 22.75 -11.42 0.31
N LYS A 900 21.77 -11.81 1.14
CA LYS A 900 20.33 -11.69 0.86
C LYS A 900 19.78 -10.27 0.97
N LEU A 901 20.52 -9.29 1.48
CA LEU A 901 20.07 -7.88 1.53
C LEU A 901 20.01 -7.27 0.13
N LEU A 902 20.99 -7.58 -0.74
CA LEU A 902 21.08 -7.03 -2.09
C LEU A 902 20.06 -7.65 -3.04
N ASP A 903 19.28 -6.83 -3.72
CA ASP A 903 18.32 -7.26 -4.75
C ASP A 903 19.01 -7.39 -6.13
N ARG A 904 19.69 -8.51 -6.36
CA ARG A 904 20.46 -8.73 -7.61
C ARG A 904 19.61 -8.77 -8.86
N GLU A 905 18.37 -9.23 -8.74
CA GLU A 905 17.47 -9.37 -9.88
C GLU A 905 17.06 -7.99 -10.41
N LEU A 906 16.75 -7.05 -9.51
CA LEU A 906 16.51 -5.65 -9.84
C LEU A 906 17.72 -5.00 -10.54
N LEU A 907 18.94 -5.21 -10.04
CA LEU A 907 20.15 -4.62 -10.63
C LEU A 907 20.47 -5.18 -12.02
N ASN A 908 20.19 -6.47 -12.23
CA ASN A 908 20.32 -7.10 -13.54
C ASN A 908 19.27 -6.58 -14.53
N ALA A 909 18.03 -6.40 -14.07
CA ALA A 909 16.96 -5.81 -14.87
C ALA A 909 17.31 -4.37 -15.29
N TRP A 910 17.87 -3.56 -14.38
CA TRP A 910 18.35 -2.20 -14.72
C TRP A 910 19.42 -2.20 -15.83
N ARG A 911 20.40 -3.11 -15.75
CA ARG A 911 21.47 -3.22 -16.75
C ARG A 911 20.95 -3.62 -18.13
N ALA A 912 19.90 -4.44 -18.17
CA ALA A 912 19.28 -4.87 -19.42
C ALA A 912 18.48 -3.76 -20.13
N ARG A 913 18.16 -2.65 -19.44
CA ARG A 913 17.38 -1.54 -20.03
C ARG A 913 18.19 -0.72 -21.03
N THR A 914 17.48 -0.18 -22.01
CA THR A 914 17.98 0.88 -22.89
C THR A 914 18.09 2.22 -22.14
N ASP A 915 18.87 3.16 -22.68
CA ASP A 915 19.04 4.49 -22.07
C ASP A 915 17.70 5.25 -21.96
N GLU A 916 16.81 5.07 -22.93
CA GLU A 916 15.46 5.65 -22.91
C GLU A 916 14.62 5.08 -21.75
N GLN A 917 14.60 3.75 -21.58
CA GLN A 917 13.89 3.09 -20.48
C GLN A 917 14.46 3.47 -19.11
N ARG A 918 15.77 3.66 -19.00
CA ARG A 918 16.42 4.14 -17.77
C ARG A 918 15.98 5.57 -17.44
N THR A 919 15.93 6.44 -18.45
CA THR A 919 15.49 7.83 -18.29
C THR A 919 14.03 7.89 -17.83
N GLN A 920 13.13 7.19 -18.52
CA GLN A 920 11.70 7.12 -18.17
C GLN A 920 11.49 6.61 -16.74
N PHE A 921 12.18 5.54 -16.34
CA PHE A 921 12.06 5.02 -14.98
C PHE A 921 12.66 5.96 -13.92
N GLY A 922 13.74 6.68 -14.25
CA GLY A 922 14.31 7.69 -13.37
C GLY A 922 13.34 8.85 -13.11
N GLU A 923 12.66 9.33 -14.15
CA GLU A 923 11.60 10.35 -14.03
C GLU A 923 10.42 9.83 -13.21
N TYR A 924 9.96 8.61 -13.50
CA TYR A 924 8.93 7.93 -12.73
C TYR A 924 9.29 7.88 -11.24
N CYS A 925 10.50 7.42 -10.90
CA CYS A 925 10.95 7.37 -9.51
C CYS A 925 10.90 8.74 -8.83
N LYS A 926 11.33 9.82 -9.51
CA LYS A 926 11.31 11.19 -8.94
C LYS A 926 9.91 11.65 -8.59
N GLU A 927 8.93 11.33 -9.44
CA GLU A 927 7.53 11.66 -9.21
C GLU A 927 6.96 10.91 -8.01
N TRP A 928 7.32 9.63 -7.85
CA TRP A 928 6.78 8.73 -6.82
C TRP A 928 7.49 8.81 -5.46
N LEU A 929 8.64 9.50 -5.35
CA LEU A 929 9.33 9.71 -4.06
C LEU A 929 8.44 10.38 -3.00
N LYS A 930 7.50 11.24 -3.40
CA LYS A 930 6.45 11.79 -2.53
C LYS A 930 5.16 10.98 -2.67
N LEU A 931 5.22 9.69 -2.34
CA LEU A 931 4.14 8.71 -2.56
C LEU A 931 2.76 9.23 -2.11
N PHE A 932 2.65 9.70 -0.87
CA PHE A 932 1.37 10.19 -0.35
C PHE A 932 0.80 11.35 -1.17
N LEU A 933 1.64 12.28 -1.63
CA LEU A 933 1.19 13.40 -2.45
C LEU A 933 0.68 12.92 -3.81
N GLN A 934 1.34 11.92 -4.42
CA GLN A 934 0.85 11.34 -5.68
C GLN A 934 -0.46 10.60 -5.48
N LEU A 935 -0.56 9.73 -4.47
CA LEU A 935 -1.79 9.01 -4.18
C LEU A 935 -2.94 9.96 -3.85
N HIS A 936 -2.70 11.02 -3.06
CA HIS A 936 -3.69 12.05 -2.77
C HIS A 936 -4.22 12.72 -4.05
N ARG A 937 -3.33 13.05 -5.00
CA ARG A 937 -3.72 13.60 -6.31
C ARG A 937 -4.53 12.60 -7.14
N LEU A 938 -4.07 11.36 -7.22
CA LEU A 938 -4.71 10.32 -8.03
C LEU A 938 -6.05 9.83 -7.45
N CYS A 939 -6.26 9.96 -6.14
CA CYS A 939 -7.52 9.63 -5.48
C CYS A 939 -8.55 10.78 -5.49
N SER A 940 -8.14 12.02 -5.78
CA SER A 940 -9.03 13.18 -5.81
C SER A 940 -9.76 13.23 -7.16
N TYR A 941 -10.93 12.61 -7.25
CA TYR A 941 -11.57 12.24 -8.54
C TYR A 941 -12.64 13.25 -8.98
N HIS A 942 -13.46 13.76 -8.05
CA HIS A 942 -14.68 14.51 -8.39
C HIS A 942 -14.66 15.98 -7.96
N GLU A 943 -14.00 16.31 -6.84
CA GLU A 943 -14.02 17.65 -6.26
C GLU A 943 -12.63 18.10 -5.81
N HIS A 944 -12.35 19.40 -5.95
CA HIS A 944 -11.09 19.99 -5.47
C HIS A 944 -10.89 19.91 -3.94
N ASP A 945 -11.95 19.71 -3.16
CA ASP A 945 -11.96 19.54 -1.70
C ASP A 945 -12.00 18.06 -1.24
N GLU A 946 -12.04 17.12 -2.19
CA GLU A 946 -12.04 15.70 -1.86
C GLU A 946 -10.73 15.31 -1.14
N GLY A 947 -10.85 14.57 -0.05
CA GLY A 947 -9.69 14.22 0.78
C GLY A 947 -9.01 15.40 1.48
N LEU A 948 -9.67 16.55 1.73
CA LEU A 948 -9.11 17.65 2.53
C LEU A 948 -9.95 17.96 3.78
N LEU A 949 -9.30 18.05 4.95
CA LEU A 949 -9.89 18.64 6.15
C LEU A 949 -9.68 20.15 6.18
N THR A 950 -10.75 20.93 6.32
CA THR A 950 -10.69 22.40 6.24
C THR A 950 -10.75 23.09 7.62
N GLY A 951 -11.39 22.49 8.62
CA GLY A 951 -11.58 23.12 9.94
C GLY A 951 -10.44 22.90 10.93
N GLN A 952 -9.71 23.96 11.31
CA GLN A 952 -8.69 23.91 12.37
C GLN A 952 -9.25 24.35 13.74
N HIS A 953 -8.86 23.63 14.80
CA HIS A 953 -9.38 23.76 16.17
C HIS A 953 -8.30 24.08 17.22
N ARG A 954 -7.06 24.36 16.78
CA ARG A 954 -5.89 24.40 17.67
C ARG A 954 -5.31 25.79 17.84
N MET A 955 -5.07 26.47 16.73
CA MET A 955 -4.27 27.70 16.70
C MET A 955 -5.16 28.90 16.91
N HIS A 956 -4.61 29.96 17.50
CA HIS A 956 -5.20 31.29 17.43
C HIS A 956 -5.61 31.61 15.98
N PRO A 957 -6.80 32.21 15.73
CA PRO A 957 -7.27 32.46 14.37
C PRO A 957 -6.26 33.20 13.49
N ASP A 958 -5.49 34.15 14.05
CA ASP A 958 -4.42 34.82 13.29
C ASP A 958 -3.26 33.89 12.91
N ILE A 959 -2.81 33.02 13.81
CA ILE A 959 -1.77 32.03 13.47
C ILE A 959 -2.30 31.06 12.40
N GLY A 960 -3.55 30.62 12.56
CA GLY A 960 -4.24 29.76 11.59
C GLY A 960 -4.38 30.42 10.21
N GLU A 961 -4.70 31.72 10.17
CA GLU A 961 -4.86 32.50 8.94
C GLU A 961 -3.52 32.63 8.21
N LEU A 962 -2.44 32.91 8.94
CA LEU A 962 -1.10 33.00 8.36
C LEU A 962 -0.70 31.69 7.67
N VAL A 963 -0.97 30.57 8.34
CA VAL A 963 -0.73 29.22 7.78
C VAL A 963 -1.64 28.96 6.57
N SER A 964 -2.93 29.29 6.68
CA SER A 964 -3.94 29.08 5.64
C SER A 964 -3.59 29.80 4.34
N GLN A 965 -3.32 31.11 4.41
CA GLN A 965 -2.97 31.94 3.26
C GLN A 965 -1.64 31.52 2.62
N THR A 966 -0.68 31.09 3.42
CA THR A 966 0.67 30.76 2.94
C THR A 966 0.75 29.38 2.28
N TYR A 967 0.06 28.37 2.82
CA TYR A 967 0.28 26.96 2.45
C TYR A 967 -0.94 26.23 1.89
N TYR A 968 -2.14 26.74 2.18
CA TYR A 968 -3.42 26.09 1.85
C TYR A 968 -4.36 27.01 1.07
N ASP A 969 -3.81 28.02 0.41
CA ASP A 969 -4.53 28.96 -0.47
C ASP A 969 -5.77 29.59 0.18
N GLY A 970 -5.72 29.85 1.49
CA GLY A 970 -6.80 30.49 2.25
C GLY A 970 -8.02 29.59 2.55
N ARG A 971 -7.93 28.28 2.30
CA ARG A 971 -9.05 27.33 2.40
C ARG A 971 -9.37 26.83 3.82
N LEU A 972 -8.55 27.16 4.82
CA LEU A 972 -8.77 26.68 6.19
C LEU A 972 -9.76 27.55 6.95
N GLU A 973 -10.75 26.92 7.57
CA GLU A 973 -11.67 27.54 8.52
C GLU A 973 -11.09 27.51 9.94
N HIS A 974 -11.43 28.49 10.77
CA HIS A 974 -10.89 28.64 12.13
C HIS A 974 -12.00 28.51 13.18
N TYR A 975 -12.14 27.30 13.75
CA TYR A 975 -13.13 27.00 14.79
C TYR A 975 -12.72 27.54 16.18
N THR A 976 -11.52 28.11 16.30
CA THR A 976 -11.08 28.91 17.45
C THR A 976 -11.60 30.35 17.42
N ARG A 977 -12.41 30.71 16.41
CA ARG A 977 -13.08 32.00 16.26
C ARG A 977 -14.58 31.83 16.52
N ASP A 978 -15.14 32.67 17.39
CA ASP A 978 -16.57 32.69 17.65
C ASP A 978 -17.31 33.27 16.44
N LYS A 979 -18.25 32.50 15.88
CA LYS A 979 -18.99 32.90 14.66
C LYS A 979 -19.91 34.10 14.87
N SER A 980 -20.33 34.39 16.10
CA SER A 980 -21.26 35.48 16.40
C SER A 980 -20.55 36.81 16.66
N THR A 981 -19.35 36.76 17.25
CA THR A 981 -18.58 37.97 17.61
C THR A 981 -17.39 38.22 16.70
N GLU A 982 -17.03 37.26 15.85
CA GLU A 982 -15.80 37.21 15.05
C GLU A 982 -14.50 37.28 15.87
N GLN A 983 -14.58 37.24 17.20
CA GLN A 983 -13.43 37.30 18.09
C GLN A 983 -12.85 35.90 18.38
N PRO A 984 -11.56 35.81 18.72
CA PRO A 984 -10.96 34.57 19.22
C PRO A 984 -11.66 34.09 20.50
N HIS A 985 -11.80 32.77 20.66
CA HIS A 985 -12.29 32.22 21.91
C HIS A 985 -11.36 32.58 23.08
N PRO A 986 -11.90 32.92 24.28
CA PRO A 986 -11.08 33.34 25.42
C PRO A 986 -10.01 32.33 25.86
N GLU A 987 -10.26 31.04 25.63
CA GLU A 987 -9.34 29.94 25.93
C GLU A 987 -8.11 29.86 25.01
N ILE A 988 -8.16 30.54 23.86
CA ILE A 988 -7.07 30.63 22.88
C ILE A 988 -6.27 31.95 23.03
N LEU A 989 -6.61 32.79 24.02
CA LEU A 989 -5.83 33.98 24.36
C LEU A 989 -4.71 33.65 25.37
N HIS A 990 -3.51 34.17 25.12
CA HIS A 990 -2.34 33.91 25.97
C HIS A 990 -2.40 34.59 27.35
N GLY A 991 -3.19 35.66 27.52
CA GLY A 991 -3.37 36.32 28.83
C GLY A 991 -2.11 36.97 29.44
N LEU A 992 -1.09 37.27 28.63
CA LEU A 992 0.14 37.90 29.11
C LEU A 992 -0.08 39.39 29.36
N THR A 993 0.53 39.90 30.42
CA THR A 993 0.36 41.27 30.91
C THR A 993 1.58 42.17 30.65
N ALA A 994 2.72 41.59 30.27
CA ALA A 994 3.88 42.34 29.79
C ALA A 994 4.64 41.54 28.73
N PRO A 995 5.28 42.21 27.75
CA PRO A 995 5.18 43.65 27.46
C PRO A 995 3.76 44.08 27.01
N ALA A 996 3.43 45.38 27.10
CA ALA A 996 2.05 45.85 26.82
C ALA A 996 1.68 45.71 25.34
N GLU A 997 2.69 45.81 24.48
CA GLU A 997 2.63 45.75 23.03
C GLU A 997 2.13 44.39 22.49
N ILE A 998 2.28 43.32 23.28
CA ILE A 998 1.83 41.97 22.90
C ILE A 998 0.41 41.65 23.38
N HIS A 999 -0.26 42.55 24.08
CA HIS A 999 -1.61 42.30 24.61
C HIS A 999 -2.59 41.98 23.48
N GLY A 1000 -3.20 40.78 23.55
CA GLY A 1000 -4.15 40.32 22.56
C GLY A 1000 -3.55 40.06 21.18
N LYS A 1001 -2.21 39.92 21.08
CA LYS A 1001 -1.52 39.59 19.83
C LYS A 1001 -1.09 38.13 19.86
N ALA A 1002 -1.34 37.40 18.78
CA ALA A 1002 -0.91 36.01 18.66
C ALA A 1002 0.40 35.84 17.88
N VAL A 1003 0.84 36.88 17.16
CA VAL A 1003 2.09 36.86 16.38
C VAL A 1003 2.95 38.07 16.74
N VAL A 1004 4.17 37.79 17.16
CA VAL A 1004 5.18 38.77 17.55
C VAL A 1004 6.44 38.55 16.75
N TRP A 1005 6.97 39.60 16.13
CA TRP A 1005 8.28 39.58 15.50
C TRP A 1005 9.27 40.40 16.34
N LEU A 1006 10.31 39.75 16.86
CA LEU A 1006 11.44 40.40 17.54
C LEU A 1006 12.51 40.72 16.49
N ASP A 1007 12.55 42.00 16.11
CA ASP A 1007 13.23 42.48 14.91
C ASP A 1007 14.69 42.85 15.18
N LEU A 1008 15.61 42.13 14.53
CA LEU A 1008 17.02 42.47 14.52
C LEU A 1008 17.37 43.37 13.32
N PRO A 1009 18.35 44.28 13.46
CA PRO A 1009 18.83 45.04 12.31
C PRO A 1009 19.42 44.11 11.24
N ALA A 1010 19.26 44.49 9.97
CA ALA A 1010 19.87 43.75 8.87
C ALA A 1010 21.39 43.73 9.00
N ALA A 1011 22.02 42.58 8.75
CA ALA A 1011 23.47 42.44 8.85
C ALA A 1011 24.23 43.34 7.86
N THR A 1012 23.59 43.74 6.76
CA THR A 1012 24.10 44.74 5.83
C THR A 1012 24.28 46.12 6.46
N ASP A 1013 23.44 46.45 7.45
CA ASP A 1013 23.40 47.76 8.08
C ASP A 1013 24.17 47.76 9.40
N LYS A 1014 24.02 46.69 10.20
CA LYS A 1014 24.71 46.50 11.48
C LYS A 1014 25.30 45.08 11.57
N PRO A 1015 26.64 44.94 11.42
CA PRO A 1015 27.31 43.64 11.51
C PRO A 1015 27.12 42.89 12.84
N VAL A 1016 26.71 43.59 13.91
CA VAL A 1016 26.44 43.01 15.23
C VAL A 1016 25.39 41.89 15.19
N ALA A 1017 24.49 41.90 14.20
CA ALA A 1017 23.42 40.92 14.02
C ALA A 1017 23.73 39.84 12.96
N LEU A 1018 24.95 39.84 12.40
CA LEU A 1018 25.41 38.87 11.40
C LEU A 1018 25.45 37.45 11.99
N GLU A 1019 25.05 36.46 11.19
CA GLU A 1019 25.19 35.04 11.55
C GLU A 1019 26.66 34.62 11.71
N ASP A 1020 26.93 33.68 12.62
CA ASP A 1020 28.29 33.20 12.90
C ASP A 1020 28.90 32.48 11.69
N ALA A 1021 30.18 32.73 11.42
CA ALA A 1021 30.91 32.04 10.36
C ALA A 1021 31.22 30.57 10.71
N MET A 1022 31.64 30.31 11.96
CA MET A 1022 31.92 28.99 12.51
C MET A 1022 31.70 28.97 14.03
N PRO A 1023 31.12 27.89 14.59
CA PRO A 1023 30.25 26.91 13.93
C PRO A 1023 29.11 27.56 13.12
N LYS A 1024 28.83 27.04 11.92
CA LYS A 1024 27.83 27.61 11.00
C LYS A 1024 26.42 27.51 11.57
N TYR A 1025 25.53 28.38 11.11
CA TYR A 1025 24.10 28.36 11.47
C TYR A 1025 23.84 28.61 12.96
N ARG A 1026 24.53 29.61 13.52
CA ARG A 1026 24.23 30.20 14.81
C ARG A 1026 24.07 31.70 14.68
N ASN A 1027 23.27 32.28 15.56
CA ASN A 1027 23.15 33.71 15.68
C ASN A 1027 23.10 34.09 17.16
N MET A 1028 24.21 34.62 17.65
CA MET A 1028 24.39 34.98 19.05
C MET A 1028 23.53 36.17 19.46
N ALA A 1029 23.30 37.11 18.53
CA ALA A 1029 22.45 38.27 18.75
C ALA A 1029 20.98 37.86 18.90
N GLU A 1030 20.48 36.93 18.07
CA GLU A 1030 19.12 36.39 18.21
C GLU A 1030 18.92 35.68 19.55
N ALA A 1031 19.89 34.86 19.97
CA ALA A 1031 19.84 34.15 21.25
C ALA A 1031 19.81 35.13 22.44
N HIS A 1032 20.60 36.21 22.36
CA HIS A 1032 20.60 37.27 23.37
C HIS A 1032 19.29 38.05 23.40
N ALA A 1033 18.77 38.47 22.24
CA ALA A 1033 17.51 39.19 22.14
C ALA A 1033 16.35 38.34 22.69
N LEU A 1034 16.31 37.05 22.35
CA LEU A 1034 15.30 36.13 22.86
C LEU A 1034 15.38 35.98 24.38
N GLU A 1035 16.59 35.86 24.95
CA GLU A 1035 16.78 35.82 26.40
C GLU A 1035 16.14 37.03 27.09
N ARG A 1036 16.45 38.24 26.61
CA ARG A 1036 15.92 39.49 27.19
C ARG A 1036 14.40 39.58 27.04
N PHE A 1037 13.88 39.21 25.86
CA PHE A 1037 12.45 39.19 25.62
C PHE A 1037 11.74 38.22 26.58
N LEU A 1038 12.22 36.99 26.72
CA LEU A 1038 11.63 36.00 27.65
C LEU A 1038 11.65 36.48 29.10
N ARG A 1039 12.72 37.16 29.54
CA ARG A 1039 12.80 37.78 30.89
C ARG A 1039 11.83 38.94 31.07
N SER A 1040 11.37 39.58 30.00
CA SER A 1040 10.38 40.67 30.06
C SER A 1040 8.94 40.17 30.19
N LEU A 1041 8.67 38.91 29.83
CA LEU A 1041 7.32 38.36 29.82
C LEU A 1041 6.73 38.25 31.23
N ARG A 1042 5.44 38.57 31.38
CA ARG A 1042 4.70 38.37 32.64
C ARG A 1042 3.36 37.71 32.36
N GLY A 1043 3.17 36.50 32.90
CA GLY A 1043 1.91 35.75 32.91
C GLY A 1043 1.37 35.54 34.32
N ASP A 1044 0.33 34.71 34.44
CA ASP A 1044 -0.25 34.30 35.72
C ASP A 1044 0.56 33.14 36.32
N PRO A 1045 1.24 33.32 37.48
CA PRO A 1045 2.02 32.25 38.11
C PRO A 1045 1.17 31.02 38.51
N ASN A 1046 -0.14 31.19 38.71
CA ASN A 1046 -1.05 30.10 39.07
C ASN A 1046 -1.52 29.31 37.84
N ARG A 1047 -1.41 29.89 36.64
CA ARG A 1047 -1.79 29.25 35.38
C ARG A 1047 -0.61 29.29 34.41
N LYS A 1048 0.39 28.46 34.70
CA LYS A 1048 1.63 28.40 33.94
C LYS A 1048 1.39 28.02 32.48
N LEU A 1049 2.03 28.73 31.56
CA LEU A 1049 2.01 28.46 30.13
C LEU A 1049 3.23 27.66 29.70
N GLU A 1050 3.01 26.66 28.86
CA GLU A 1050 4.09 25.87 28.28
C GLU A 1050 4.83 26.69 27.21
N LEU A 1051 6.16 26.71 27.29
CA LEU A 1051 7.06 27.39 26.35
C LEU A 1051 7.97 26.37 25.67
N ALA A 1052 7.99 26.38 24.34
CA ALA A 1052 9.02 25.68 23.57
C ALA A 1052 9.80 26.67 22.70
N VAL A 1053 11.11 26.48 22.66
CA VAL A 1053 12.04 27.29 21.87
C VAL A 1053 12.55 26.44 20.70
N LEU A 1054 12.34 26.93 19.49
CA LEU A 1054 12.66 26.23 18.26
C LEU A 1054 13.74 26.97 17.45
N SER A 1055 14.52 26.21 16.69
CA SER A 1055 15.32 26.76 15.60
C SER A 1055 15.44 25.75 14.46
N PRO A 1056 15.57 26.20 13.19
CA PRO A 1056 15.82 25.28 12.07
C PRO A 1056 17.15 24.52 12.20
N TYR A 1057 18.10 25.02 13.00
CA TYR A 1057 19.47 24.53 13.04
C TYR A 1057 19.84 23.94 14.40
N ALA A 1058 20.29 22.69 14.42
CA ALA A 1058 20.66 21.98 15.66
C ALA A 1058 21.75 22.69 16.46
N GLN A 1059 22.69 23.36 15.79
CA GLN A 1059 23.76 24.12 16.44
C GLN A 1059 23.22 25.32 17.22
N GLN A 1060 22.23 26.04 16.65
CA GLN A 1060 21.53 27.11 17.36
C GLN A 1060 20.70 26.56 18.53
N VAL A 1061 20.01 25.43 18.36
CA VAL A 1061 19.25 24.79 19.46
C VAL A 1061 20.18 24.45 20.63
N GLY A 1062 21.35 23.86 20.35
CA GLY A 1062 22.35 23.57 21.36
C GLY A 1062 22.83 24.84 22.08
N HIS A 1063 23.06 25.92 21.33
CA HIS A 1063 23.45 27.21 21.92
C HIS A 1063 22.34 27.84 22.79
N LEU A 1064 21.11 27.86 22.28
CA LEU A 1064 19.93 28.35 23.00
C LEU A 1064 19.72 27.57 24.30
N ARG A 1065 19.87 26.24 24.26
CA ARG A 1065 19.82 25.40 25.46
C ARG A 1065 20.88 25.82 26.47
N THR A 1066 22.16 25.91 26.07
CA THR A 1066 23.23 26.32 27.00
C THR A 1066 22.98 27.68 27.64
N ARG A 1067 22.38 28.62 26.90
CA ARG A 1067 22.15 29.99 27.35
C ARG A 1067 20.88 30.15 28.20
N LEU A 1068 19.80 29.48 27.81
CA LEU A 1068 18.46 29.66 28.38
C LEU A 1068 18.09 28.56 29.39
N ASP A 1069 18.77 27.42 29.39
CA ASP A 1069 18.51 26.30 30.30
C ASP A 1069 19.32 26.38 31.60
N THR A 1070 19.37 27.55 32.23
CA THR A 1070 20.09 27.75 33.50
C THR A 1070 19.14 27.66 34.70
N PRO A 1071 19.61 27.24 35.90
CA PRO A 1071 18.78 27.22 37.10
C PRO A 1071 18.16 28.58 37.45
N GLU A 1072 18.86 29.67 37.13
CA GLU A 1072 18.38 31.05 37.29
C GLU A 1072 17.24 31.35 36.31
N MET A 1073 17.46 31.09 35.02
CA MET A 1073 16.44 31.34 33.99
C MET A 1073 15.18 30.49 34.22
N ARG A 1074 15.32 29.21 34.59
CA ARG A 1074 14.18 28.35 34.95
C ARG A 1074 13.36 28.94 36.11
N ARG A 1075 14.02 29.46 37.16
CA ARG A 1075 13.34 30.10 38.30
C ARG A 1075 12.61 31.37 37.90
N GLU A 1076 13.21 32.19 37.03
CA GLU A 1076 12.57 33.41 36.54
C GLU A 1076 11.38 33.12 35.64
N LEU A 1077 11.50 32.15 34.72
CA LEU A 1077 10.38 31.69 33.90
C LEU A 1077 9.24 31.15 34.76
N ASP A 1078 9.56 30.35 35.78
CA ASP A 1078 8.56 29.81 36.71
C ASP A 1078 7.80 30.92 37.44
N ALA A 1079 8.52 31.91 37.97
CA ALA A 1079 7.95 33.08 38.64
C ALA A 1079 7.14 33.99 37.69
N ALA A 1080 7.51 34.01 36.41
CA ALA A 1080 6.80 34.73 35.37
C ALA A 1080 5.59 33.96 34.80
N GLY A 1081 5.31 32.75 35.29
CA GLY A 1081 4.17 31.95 34.87
C GLY A 1081 4.42 31.05 33.66
N PHE A 1082 5.66 30.55 33.49
CA PHE A 1082 6.03 29.68 32.38
C PHE A 1082 6.66 28.37 32.85
N VAL A 1083 6.52 27.34 32.02
CA VAL A 1083 7.20 26.06 32.18
C VAL A 1083 7.75 25.62 30.84
N LEU A 1084 8.98 25.08 30.82
CA LEU A 1084 9.56 24.56 29.60
C LEU A 1084 8.84 23.29 29.14
N ALA A 1085 8.63 23.18 27.84
CA ALA A 1085 7.96 22.03 27.25
C ALA A 1085 8.70 20.72 27.53
N ALA A 1086 7.94 19.65 27.72
CA ALA A 1086 8.49 18.31 27.93
C ALA A 1086 9.19 17.80 26.65
N ASP A 1087 10.22 16.96 26.79
CA ASP A 1087 10.82 16.30 25.61
C ASP A 1087 9.81 15.30 25.01
N PRO A 1088 9.35 15.51 23.76
CA PRO A 1088 8.31 14.69 23.16
C PRO A 1088 8.76 13.28 22.77
N ARG A 1089 10.06 12.98 22.81
CA ARG A 1089 10.61 11.65 22.47
C ARG A 1089 10.66 10.70 23.65
N ARG A 1090 10.40 11.18 24.87
CA ARG A 1090 10.47 10.39 26.09
C ARG A 1090 9.08 9.92 26.49
N SER A 1091 8.97 8.65 26.88
CA SER A 1091 7.68 8.05 27.19
C SER A 1091 7.00 8.77 28.35
N ALA A 1092 5.70 9.02 28.20
CA ALA A 1092 4.86 9.55 29.28
C ALA A 1092 4.73 8.57 30.47
N SER A 1093 5.11 7.30 30.30
CA SER A 1093 4.91 6.24 31.29
C SER A 1093 5.94 6.21 32.44
N ASP A 1094 7.07 6.92 32.33
CA ASP A 1094 8.07 6.98 33.40
C ASP A 1094 8.23 8.42 33.96
N PRO A 1095 7.69 8.72 35.16
CA PRO A 1095 7.80 10.03 35.78
C PRO A 1095 9.24 10.46 36.08
N ALA A 1096 10.17 9.51 36.24
CA ALA A 1096 11.57 9.80 36.56
C ALA A 1096 12.35 10.31 35.32
N GLU A 1097 11.86 10.07 34.10
CA GLU A 1097 12.54 10.43 32.85
C GLU A 1097 11.96 11.68 32.15
N ARG A 1098 10.89 12.28 32.69
CA ARG A 1098 10.27 13.53 32.19
C ARG A 1098 11.15 14.75 32.43
N ARG A 1099 12.31 14.81 31.78
CA ARG A 1099 13.14 16.02 31.77
C ARG A 1099 12.48 17.04 30.84
N GLN A 1100 12.11 18.20 31.39
CA GLN A 1100 11.70 19.37 30.60
C GLN A 1100 12.94 19.92 29.88
N ASP A 1101 13.06 19.62 28.59
CA ASP A 1101 14.16 20.10 27.73
C ASP A 1101 13.81 21.49 27.18
N GLY A 1102 12.61 21.71 26.66
CA GLY A 1102 12.14 23.02 26.17
C GLY A 1102 12.77 23.52 24.87
N PHE A 1103 13.88 22.95 24.39
CA PHE A 1103 14.62 23.38 23.20
C PHE A 1103 14.66 22.30 22.12
N PHE A 1104 14.19 22.62 20.91
CA PHE A 1104 14.00 21.62 19.86
C PHE A 1104 14.33 22.14 18.46
N THR A 1105 14.72 21.24 17.56
CA THR A 1105 14.71 21.56 16.12
C THR A 1105 13.28 21.44 15.58
N VAL A 1106 13.03 22.02 14.41
CA VAL A 1106 11.75 21.88 13.70
C VAL A 1106 11.38 20.40 13.51
N ASP A 1107 12.37 19.57 13.13
CA ASP A 1107 12.18 18.13 12.95
C ASP A 1107 11.84 17.41 14.26
N SER A 1108 12.57 17.69 15.35
CA SER A 1108 12.38 16.97 16.61
C SER A 1108 11.12 17.37 17.36
N PHE A 1109 10.58 18.58 17.08
CA PHE A 1109 9.32 19.05 17.68
C PHE A 1109 8.09 18.71 16.83
N GLN A 1110 8.26 18.09 15.66
CA GLN A 1110 7.14 17.76 14.79
C GLN A 1110 6.14 16.81 15.45
N GLY A 1111 4.85 17.03 15.22
CA GLY A 1111 3.76 16.28 15.87
C GLY A 1111 3.38 16.83 17.23
N ASN A 1112 4.23 17.66 17.83
CA ASN A 1112 3.98 18.34 19.10
C ASN A 1112 3.49 19.76 18.86
N GLN A 1113 3.11 20.40 19.95
CA GLN A 1113 2.58 21.76 20.03
C GLN A 1113 2.88 22.32 21.42
N SER A 1114 2.85 23.63 21.55
CA SER A 1114 3.01 24.32 22.83
C SER A 1114 2.11 25.54 22.88
N LYS A 1115 1.77 26.00 24.09
CA LYS A 1115 1.01 27.24 24.28
C LYS A 1115 1.74 28.43 23.67
N ILE A 1116 3.06 28.50 23.90
CA ILE A 1116 3.94 29.52 23.36
C ILE A 1116 5.10 28.85 22.61
N ILE A 1117 5.36 29.34 21.40
CA ILE A 1117 6.53 28.96 20.60
C ILE A 1117 7.38 30.21 20.34
N ALA A 1118 8.65 30.14 20.69
CA ALA A 1118 9.64 31.13 20.28
C ALA A 1118 10.62 30.51 19.27
N VAL A 1119 10.86 31.19 18.15
CA VAL A 1119 11.69 30.68 17.06
C VAL A 1119 12.86 31.61 16.79
N SER A 1120 14.08 31.09 16.84
CA SER A 1120 15.27 31.77 16.29
C SER A 1120 15.49 31.31 14.85
N LEU A 1121 15.34 32.24 13.90
CA LEU A 1121 15.45 31.99 12.46
C LEU A 1121 16.92 31.89 11.98
N VAL A 1122 17.86 32.44 12.75
CA VAL A 1122 19.32 32.45 12.56
C VAL A 1122 19.80 33.29 11.39
N ARG A 1123 19.12 33.20 10.24
CA ARG A 1123 19.62 33.70 8.97
C ARG A 1123 19.59 35.22 8.93
N ASN A 1124 20.79 35.80 8.86
CA ASN A 1124 21.02 37.22 8.65
C ASN A 1124 22.42 37.39 8.07
N ASN A 1125 22.52 37.46 6.73
CA ASN A 1125 23.79 37.46 6.01
C ASN A 1125 23.75 38.44 4.83
N THR A 1126 24.89 38.61 4.16
CA THR A 1126 25.07 39.56 3.07
C THR A 1126 24.96 38.92 1.68
N LYS A 1127 24.34 37.74 1.56
CA LYS A 1127 24.15 37.06 0.27
C LYS A 1127 23.07 37.75 -0.58
N LEU A 1128 23.12 37.53 -1.89
CA LEU A 1128 22.14 38.05 -2.83
C LEU A 1128 20.71 37.60 -2.49
N PRO A 1129 19.68 38.41 -2.85
CA PRO A 1129 18.28 38.03 -2.68
C PRO A 1129 18.00 36.64 -3.27
N GLY A 1130 17.35 35.79 -2.48
CA GLY A 1130 16.99 34.43 -2.84
C GLY A 1130 17.96 33.37 -2.30
N ASP A 1131 19.22 33.72 -2.01
CA ASP A 1131 20.27 32.77 -1.59
C ASP A 1131 20.62 32.79 -0.10
N GLY A 1132 20.14 33.79 0.63
CA GLY A 1132 20.47 33.98 2.04
C GLY A 1132 19.78 33.02 3.00
N LEU A 1133 18.66 32.41 2.60
CA LEU A 1133 17.72 31.71 3.49
C LEU A 1133 18.12 30.27 3.87
N GLY A 1134 18.95 29.60 3.07
CA GLY A 1134 19.34 28.19 3.28
C GLY A 1134 18.17 27.26 3.60
N PHE A 1135 18.21 26.57 4.73
CA PHE A 1135 17.15 25.63 5.18
C PHE A 1135 15.73 26.22 5.27
N LEU A 1136 15.60 27.55 5.41
CA LEU A 1136 14.29 28.23 5.42
C LEU A 1136 13.67 28.36 4.02
N LYS A 1137 14.40 27.99 2.94
CA LYS A 1137 13.84 27.87 1.59
C LYS A 1137 12.81 26.73 1.49
N GLU A 1138 12.84 25.74 2.38
CA GLU A 1138 11.92 24.60 2.31
C GLU A 1138 10.54 24.96 2.89
N PRO A 1139 9.46 24.97 2.07
CA PRO A 1139 8.13 25.40 2.52
C PRO A 1139 7.58 24.52 3.66
N SER A 1140 7.82 23.21 3.57
CA SER A 1140 7.35 22.19 4.52
C SER A 1140 7.84 22.41 5.94
N ARG A 1141 9.11 22.78 6.10
CA ARG A 1141 9.73 23.05 7.41
C ARG A 1141 9.19 24.33 8.01
N MET A 1142 9.04 25.36 7.19
CA MET A 1142 8.48 26.64 7.63
C MET A 1142 7.02 26.50 8.07
N ASN A 1143 6.20 25.75 7.33
CA ASN A 1143 4.82 25.42 7.73
C ASN A 1143 4.79 24.72 9.09
N VAL A 1144 5.65 23.72 9.28
CA VAL A 1144 5.78 23.05 10.58
C VAL A 1144 6.19 24.04 11.66
N LEU A 1145 7.17 24.91 11.44
CA LEU A 1145 7.71 25.85 12.42
C LEU A 1145 6.65 26.85 12.92
N ILE A 1146 5.86 27.45 12.02
CA ILE A 1146 4.86 28.46 12.42
C ILE A 1146 3.56 27.87 12.96
N SER A 1147 3.25 26.60 12.65
CA SER A 1147 1.98 25.96 13.03
C SER A 1147 1.99 25.24 14.39
N ARG A 1148 3.07 25.34 15.18
CA ARG A 1148 3.20 24.68 16.50
C ARG A 1148 2.63 25.47 17.67
N ALA A 1149 2.43 26.78 17.49
CA ALA A 1149 1.93 27.65 18.53
C ALA A 1149 0.40 27.55 18.64
N GLU A 1150 -0.11 27.35 19.85
CA GLU A 1150 -1.55 27.43 20.11
C GLU A 1150 -1.99 28.87 20.37
N LEU A 1151 -1.28 29.60 21.24
CA LEU A 1151 -1.69 30.93 21.72
C LEU A 1151 -0.79 32.06 21.19
N LEU A 1152 0.53 31.87 21.20
CA LEU A 1152 1.50 32.91 20.84
C LEU A 1152 2.69 32.34 20.07
N LEU A 1153 2.95 32.93 18.89
CA LEU A 1153 4.12 32.69 18.06
C LEU A 1153 5.06 33.90 18.12
N VAL A 1154 6.29 33.68 18.58
CA VAL A 1154 7.36 34.67 18.60
C VAL A 1154 8.42 34.30 17.57
N LEU A 1155 8.62 35.14 16.56
CA LEU A 1155 9.67 34.97 15.54
C LEU A 1155 10.81 35.94 15.84
N VAL A 1156 12.03 35.44 15.92
CA VAL A 1156 13.25 36.23 16.17
C VAL A 1156 14.12 36.19 14.93
N GLY A 1157 14.40 37.36 14.37
CA GLY A 1157 15.20 37.50 13.16
C GLY A 1157 15.13 38.91 12.58
N SER A 1158 15.87 39.16 11.50
CA SER A 1158 15.87 40.47 10.86
C SER A 1158 14.77 40.60 9.80
N TRP A 1159 13.77 41.44 10.06
CA TRP A 1159 12.63 41.64 9.16
C TRP A 1159 13.07 42.12 7.78
N ASP A 1160 13.95 43.13 7.74
CA ASP A 1160 14.44 43.71 6.48
C ASP A 1160 15.26 42.70 5.66
N PHE A 1161 16.03 41.82 6.32
CA PHE A 1161 16.71 40.72 5.63
C PHE A 1161 15.70 39.79 4.94
N PHE A 1162 14.71 39.25 5.67
CA PHE A 1162 13.73 38.32 5.10
C PHE A 1162 12.88 38.97 4.00
N ARG A 1163 12.43 40.22 4.18
CA ARG A 1163 11.68 40.97 3.16
C ARG A 1163 12.49 41.14 1.88
N ASN A 1164 13.77 41.51 2.00
CA ASN A 1164 14.65 41.72 0.84
C ASN A 1164 14.93 40.41 0.09
N GLN A 1165 14.99 39.27 0.79
CA GLN A 1165 15.23 37.97 0.17
C GLN A 1165 14.10 37.53 -0.78
N VAL A 1166 12.87 38.03 -0.60
CA VAL A 1166 11.69 37.61 -1.39
C VAL A 1166 11.02 38.74 -2.18
N ALA A 1167 11.56 39.96 -2.15
CA ALA A 1167 10.97 41.11 -2.84
C ALA A 1167 10.71 40.86 -4.34
N HIS A 1168 11.61 40.13 -5.00
CA HIS A 1168 11.55 39.81 -6.43
C HIS A 1168 10.70 38.57 -6.78
N VAL A 1169 10.24 37.82 -5.78
CA VAL A 1169 9.53 36.55 -5.96
C VAL A 1169 8.09 36.80 -6.40
N SER A 1170 7.59 36.06 -7.38
CA SER A 1170 6.21 36.17 -7.82
C SER A 1170 5.23 35.53 -6.84
N ARG A 1171 4.06 36.16 -6.67
CA ARG A 1171 2.98 35.65 -5.80
C ARG A 1171 2.03 34.70 -6.55
N LYS A 1172 2.11 34.63 -7.88
CA LYS A 1172 1.26 33.76 -8.71
C LYS A 1172 1.66 32.29 -8.58
N GLN A 1173 0.67 31.42 -8.49
CA GLN A 1173 0.87 29.98 -8.25
C GLN A 1173 1.56 29.26 -9.42
N GLU A 1174 1.32 29.72 -10.66
CA GLU A 1174 1.81 29.10 -11.90
C GLU A 1174 3.34 29.17 -12.09
N GLN A 1175 4.04 30.03 -11.35
CA GLN A 1175 5.48 30.27 -11.56
C GLN A 1175 6.40 29.40 -10.69
N GLY A 1176 5.85 28.56 -9.79
CA GLY A 1176 6.60 27.49 -9.12
C GLY A 1176 7.79 27.93 -8.25
N ASP A 1177 7.91 29.21 -7.90
CA ASP A 1177 9.06 29.73 -7.16
C ASP A 1177 9.16 29.09 -5.76
N PRO A 1178 10.30 28.48 -5.39
CA PRO A 1178 10.47 27.82 -4.10
C PRO A 1178 10.36 28.77 -2.91
N LEU A 1179 10.44 30.09 -3.11
CA LEU A 1179 10.34 31.10 -2.04
C LEU A 1179 8.96 31.77 -1.95
N ARG A 1180 7.99 31.35 -2.77
CA ARG A 1180 6.64 31.93 -2.79
C ARG A 1180 5.99 31.95 -1.41
N HIS A 1181 6.19 30.91 -0.59
CA HIS A 1181 5.63 30.87 0.78
C HIS A 1181 6.14 32.00 1.65
N TRP A 1182 7.42 32.36 1.56
CA TRP A 1182 7.96 33.50 2.29
C TRP A 1182 7.42 34.83 1.77
N ALA A 1183 7.27 34.97 0.44
CA ALA A 1183 6.67 36.17 -0.15
C ALA A 1183 5.24 36.39 0.38
N LEU A 1184 4.41 35.35 0.40
CA LEU A 1184 3.04 35.41 0.95
C LEU A 1184 3.03 35.72 2.45
N ALA A 1185 3.89 35.07 3.24
CA ALA A 1185 3.99 35.31 4.67
C ALA A 1185 4.43 36.75 4.99
N VAL A 1186 5.38 37.29 4.24
CA VAL A 1186 5.85 38.67 4.38
C VAL A 1186 4.74 39.66 4.04
N ASP A 1187 4.07 39.49 2.88
CA ASP A 1187 2.97 40.36 2.47
C ASP A 1187 1.85 40.38 3.53
N GLN A 1188 1.52 39.20 4.09
CA GLN A 1188 0.49 39.07 5.11
C GLN A 1188 0.86 39.74 6.43
N LEU A 1189 2.10 39.54 6.90
CA LEU A 1189 2.60 40.10 8.15
C LEU A 1189 2.81 41.61 8.06
N GLU A 1190 3.25 42.14 6.91
CA GLU A 1190 3.37 43.58 6.67
C GLU A 1190 2.02 44.28 6.84
N GLN A 1191 0.96 43.73 6.21
CA GLN A 1191 -0.40 44.18 6.43
C GLN A 1191 -0.84 44.09 7.90
N TRP A 1192 -0.41 43.06 8.63
CA TRP A 1192 -0.78 42.87 10.03
C TRP A 1192 -0.06 43.79 11.00
N PHE A 1193 1.18 44.19 10.68
CA PHE A 1193 1.87 45.23 11.43
C PHE A 1193 1.19 46.58 11.25
N ASP A 1194 0.76 46.91 10.04
CA ASP A 1194 0.05 48.17 9.75
C ASP A 1194 -1.34 48.24 10.40
N THR A 1195 -2.08 47.13 10.37
CA THR A 1195 -3.41 47.03 10.99
C THR A 1195 -3.36 46.75 12.49
N GLY A 1196 -2.16 46.49 13.04
CA GLY A 1196 -1.95 46.10 14.43
C GLY A 1196 -2.48 44.71 14.79
N ARG A 1197 -2.77 43.81 13.84
CA ARG A 1197 -3.09 42.39 14.13
C ARG A 1197 -1.87 41.61 14.65
N ALA A 1198 -0.68 41.98 14.21
CA ALA A 1198 0.59 41.48 14.70
C ALA A 1198 1.46 42.65 15.18
N VAL A 1199 2.52 42.36 15.93
CA VAL A 1199 3.42 43.40 16.43
C VAL A 1199 4.88 43.09 16.09
N ARG A 1200 5.61 44.14 15.70
CA ARG A 1200 7.05 44.11 15.46
C ARG A 1200 7.75 44.92 16.56
N ILE A 1201 8.52 44.24 17.40
CA ILE A 1201 9.24 44.82 18.53
C ILE A 1201 10.73 44.86 18.18
N GLN A 1202 11.38 46.01 18.31
CA GLN A 1202 12.82 46.11 18.08
C GLN A 1202 13.59 45.29 19.12
N ALA A 1203 14.53 44.46 18.68
CA ALA A 1203 15.33 43.62 19.56
C ALA A 1203 16.22 44.46 20.48
N ASP A 1204 16.16 44.18 21.78
CA ASP A 1204 17.05 44.75 22.77
C ASP A 1204 18.40 44.00 22.71
N LEU A 1205 19.43 44.70 22.23
CA LEU A 1205 20.80 44.21 22.11
C LEU A 1205 21.74 44.91 23.12
N ASP A 1206 21.20 45.58 24.13
CA ASP A 1206 22.02 46.30 25.10
C ASP A 1206 22.91 45.35 25.89
N GLY A 1207 24.21 45.66 25.93
CA GLY A 1207 25.22 44.81 26.57
C GLY A 1207 25.66 43.61 25.75
N PHE A 1208 25.15 43.43 24.53
CA PHE A 1208 25.68 42.45 23.58
C PHE A 1208 26.87 43.04 22.82
N HIS A 1209 28.02 42.36 22.88
CA HIS A 1209 29.23 42.73 22.17
C HIS A 1209 29.70 41.55 21.32
N THR A 1210 29.98 41.79 20.04
CA THR A 1210 30.63 40.81 19.16
C THR A 1210 32.07 40.63 19.61
N THR A 1211 32.42 39.46 20.14
CA THR A 1211 33.80 39.03 20.39
C THR A 1211 34.43 38.43 19.15
#